data_AF-A0A1Q9EJM9-F1
#
_entry.id   AF-A0A1Q9EJM9-F1
#
_cell.length_a   1.000
_cell.length_b   1.000
_cell.length_c   1.000
_cell.angle_alpha   90.00
_cell.angle_beta   90.00
_cell.angle_gamma   90.00
#
_symmetry.space_group_name_H-M   'P 1'
#
loop_
_entity.id
_entity.type
_entity.pdbx_description
1 polymer ?
#
loop_
_entity_poly.entity_id
_entity_poly.type
_entity_poly.pdbx_seq_one_letter_code
_entity_poly.pdbx_strand_id
1 'polypeptide(L)'
;MSIALDVRLLSGRSVRVTADLAETVGVLKRRAETALAVGKGRLVDSFGGVLDADAPIKRSRLQNGDSLILYINKIQLQAADSAFAAILGDGSVVSWGDVQYGGDSIAVQDQLKNVQHIQSSDYAFAALLGDGSVVTWGDAEFGGDCSAVQGQLKNMQQIHSTSGAFAAISGDGLVVTWGAAEGGGDSSSVQEQLKNVRQIQVSRGAFAAVLRDGTVVSWGLARAGGDSSAVQDQLKNVQHIQSCGYAVAASCVCAFAAILGDGSVVTWGLSGLGGDSSAVHDQLKNVQQIQASDMAFAAILGNGSVVSWGDAGSGGDTTSVQHQLKNVRLVQATCRAFAAILGDGSVVTWGAAHTGGDSSAMQHELKNVQHIQASHCAFAALLGDGSVVSWGSVEHGGDNSIVQDQLKNVQHIQGADTAFAAILGDGTVVTWGNIGLGGDSSAVQHQLINVQQIQATAGAFAAVLDDGSVVTWGDLEYGADSSAVRHHFQNSESDQDYAYLRGCLPKARDTRLGIDSNAQLEVFSIVAAILMMGNVEFTEAGEAAALKDEAAVAKDEYRWKEQDRFISGRTVAVQGSLHEEVGSFKLRAQSALAVGKGRLVDSSGRVLDASATINDCNVQNGDSLTLHVSRSQALASQLSFAAILGDGSVATWGAPETGGDCSGVKNQLQNVEQIQATRSAFAAILASGSVVTWGDASSGGDSSAVQAKLKDVQQIQASGRAFAAILGNGTVMTWGHFNAGGDSSAVHDQLKNVQQIQSSGRAFAAVLQDGSVVTWGAPEDGGDSSAVQDQLKNVQQIQASSHAFAAILEDRSVVTWGFSRAGGNSSAVQAQLTNVQHIQASGAAFAAIIDSGCVVTWGDFPDGGDSSPVQEQLKNVQQIQVCHGVFGTAFAAILGDGSVVTWGAAGSGGDSRAVQEQLKNVQQIQASSGAFAAILPDGTIVSWGRANDGGDSSYVQHQLNNVRQVQSSHGAFSAVLDDGSVVTWGDARYGGDSSDVQAQLKNVRQIQAGDLAFAAILASGRVVTWGYPRAGGDSSAVQDQLQNV
;
A
#
# COMPACT_ATOMS: atom_id res chain seq x y z
N MET A 1 37.40 29.94 -33.01
CA MET A 1 38.22 30.99 -32.31
C MET A 1 38.08 30.63 -30.85
N SER A 2 39.16 30.31 -30.15
CA SER A 2 39.09 29.81 -28.78
C SER A 2 39.46 30.89 -27.77
N ILE A 3 38.75 30.93 -26.65
CA ILE A 3 39.07 31.76 -25.49
C ILE A 3 39.59 30.88 -24.34
N ALA A 4 40.53 31.38 -23.56
CA ALA A 4 41.02 30.73 -22.33
C ALA A 4 40.37 31.39 -21.12
N LEU A 5 39.83 30.60 -20.21
CA LEU A 5 39.10 31.04 -19.02
C LEU A 5 39.73 30.40 -17.77
N ASP A 6 39.84 31.17 -16.68
CA ASP A 6 40.34 30.66 -15.40
C ASP A 6 39.16 30.29 -14.50
N VAL A 7 38.91 29.00 -14.29
CA VAL A 7 37.83 28.50 -13.42
C VAL A 7 38.38 28.18 -12.03
N ARG A 8 37.78 28.74 -10.98
CA ARG A 8 38.23 28.61 -9.58
C ARG A 8 37.15 28.01 -8.69
N LEU A 9 37.57 27.22 -7.70
CA LEU A 9 36.73 26.78 -6.58
C LEU A 9 36.83 27.76 -5.41
N LEU A 10 35.82 27.76 -4.54
CA LEU A 10 35.86 28.51 -3.28
C LEU A 10 36.98 28.03 -2.32
N SER A 11 37.45 26.78 -2.51
CA SER A 11 38.63 26.25 -1.81
C SER A 11 39.96 26.87 -2.26
N GLY A 12 39.96 27.72 -3.29
CA GLY A 12 41.14 28.39 -3.83
C GLY A 12 41.86 27.60 -4.95
N ARG A 13 41.45 26.36 -5.24
CA ARG A 13 41.95 25.57 -6.38
C ARG A 13 41.44 26.18 -7.69
N SER A 14 42.27 26.23 -8.73
CA SER A 14 41.90 26.79 -10.03
C SER A 14 42.49 26.01 -11.20
N VAL A 15 41.76 26.00 -12.31
CA VAL A 15 42.22 25.42 -13.58
C VAL A 15 41.95 26.39 -14.73
N ARG A 16 42.83 26.39 -15.73
CA ARG A 16 42.63 27.13 -16.97
C ARG A 16 42.04 26.19 -18.02
N VAL A 17 40.88 26.54 -18.55
CA VAL A 17 40.17 25.75 -19.56
C VAL A 17 39.99 26.57 -20.84
N THR A 18 40.23 25.96 -21.99
CA THR A 18 40.00 26.59 -23.30
C THR A 18 38.65 26.21 -23.86
N ALA A 19 38.02 27.15 -24.55
CA ALA A 19 36.65 27.03 -25.01
C ALA A 19 36.47 27.62 -26.43
N ASP A 20 35.86 26.91 -27.38
CA ASP A 20 35.49 27.53 -28.67
C ASP A 20 34.23 28.40 -28.52
N LEU A 21 34.18 29.56 -29.18
CA LEU A 21 33.02 30.45 -29.15
C LEU A 21 31.69 29.79 -29.59
N ALA A 22 31.73 28.71 -30.37
CA ALA A 22 30.55 27.97 -30.83
C ALA A 22 30.08 26.88 -29.85
N GLU A 23 30.90 26.49 -28.87
CA GLU A 23 30.50 25.47 -27.90
C GLU A 23 29.62 26.06 -26.78
N THR A 24 28.91 25.21 -26.05
CA THR A 24 28.05 25.64 -24.94
C THR A 24 28.84 25.76 -23.64
N VAL A 25 28.37 26.62 -22.73
CA VAL A 25 28.94 26.75 -21.38
C VAL A 25 28.96 25.40 -20.65
N GLY A 26 28.00 24.50 -20.90
CA GLY A 26 27.96 23.16 -20.32
C GLY A 26 29.12 22.25 -20.73
N VAL A 27 29.70 22.43 -21.92
CA VAL A 27 30.90 21.70 -22.34
C VAL A 27 32.13 22.23 -21.61
N LEU A 28 32.26 23.56 -21.50
CA LEU A 28 33.31 24.21 -20.70
C LEU A 28 33.25 23.79 -19.23
N LYS A 29 32.05 23.79 -18.64
CA LYS A 29 31.76 23.34 -17.27
C LYS A 29 32.28 21.92 -17.04
N ARG A 30 31.89 20.96 -17.88
CA ARG A 30 32.33 19.55 -17.77
C ARG A 30 33.85 19.40 -17.83
N ARG A 31 34.52 20.16 -18.70
CA ARG A 31 35.99 20.17 -18.75
C ARG A 31 36.59 20.72 -17.46
N ALA A 32 36.01 21.76 -16.88
CA ALA A 32 36.47 22.33 -15.62
C ALA A 32 36.25 21.36 -14.44
N GLU A 33 35.09 20.70 -14.35
CA GLU A 33 34.77 19.68 -13.35
C GLU A 33 35.75 18.50 -13.40
N THR A 34 36.00 17.99 -14.61
CA THR A 34 36.96 16.91 -14.86
C THR A 34 38.37 17.32 -14.45
N ALA A 35 38.83 18.49 -14.87
CA ALA A 35 40.19 18.95 -14.61
C ALA A 35 40.41 19.33 -13.13
N LEU A 36 39.35 19.70 -12.40
CA LEU A 36 39.39 19.94 -10.96
C LEU A 36 39.13 18.66 -10.14
N ALA A 37 38.77 17.54 -10.78
CA ALA A 37 38.37 16.31 -10.11
C ALA A 37 37.32 16.55 -9.02
N VAL A 38 36.23 17.21 -9.41
CA VAL A 38 35.11 17.56 -8.53
C VAL A 38 33.77 17.13 -9.14
N GLY A 39 32.74 16.98 -8.30
CA GLY A 39 31.37 16.68 -8.74
C GLY A 39 30.71 17.85 -9.49
N LYS A 40 29.46 17.63 -9.93
CA LYS A 40 28.68 18.60 -10.70
C LYS A 40 28.51 19.93 -9.95
N GLY A 41 28.71 21.05 -10.66
CA GLY A 41 28.58 22.40 -10.11
C GLY A 41 27.97 23.43 -11.06
N ARG A 42 27.76 24.66 -10.56
CA ARG A 42 27.31 25.81 -11.35
C ARG A 42 28.50 26.71 -11.68
N LEU A 43 28.66 27.08 -12.96
CA LEU A 43 29.61 28.13 -13.32
C LEU A 43 28.97 29.50 -13.08
N VAL A 44 29.70 30.33 -12.35
CA VAL A 44 29.28 31.67 -11.96
C VAL A 44 30.33 32.66 -12.47
N ASP A 45 29.88 33.78 -13.02
CA ASP A 45 30.78 34.87 -13.42
C ASP A 45 31.38 35.62 -12.21
N SER A 46 32.29 36.55 -12.48
CA SER A 46 32.96 37.36 -11.44
C SER A 46 32.03 38.28 -10.65
N PHE A 47 30.77 38.43 -11.07
CA PHE A 47 29.74 39.24 -10.41
C PHE A 47 28.72 38.40 -9.64
N GLY A 48 28.86 37.08 -9.62
CA GLY A 48 27.92 36.18 -8.95
C GLY A 48 26.74 35.72 -9.82
N GLY A 49 26.75 36.03 -11.13
CA GLY A 49 25.72 35.59 -12.07
C GLY A 49 25.93 34.15 -12.52
N VAL A 50 24.92 33.29 -12.35
CA VAL A 50 24.95 31.89 -12.85
C VAL A 50 24.90 31.89 -14.37
N LEU A 51 25.83 31.18 -15.00
CA LEU A 51 25.88 31.04 -16.45
C LEU A 51 24.96 29.90 -16.92
N ASP A 52 24.11 30.18 -17.90
CA ASP A 52 23.25 29.18 -18.54
C ASP A 52 24.10 28.14 -19.29
N ALA A 53 23.97 26.87 -18.91
CA ALA A 53 24.75 25.77 -19.45
C ALA A 53 24.45 25.50 -20.94
N ASP A 54 23.25 25.82 -21.42
CA ASP A 54 22.84 25.62 -22.82
C ASP A 54 23.25 26.79 -23.71
N ALA A 55 23.63 27.93 -23.12
CA ALA A 55 24.04 29.11 -23.86
C ALA A 55 25.38 28.87 -24.59
N PRO A 56 25.48 29.23 -25.89
CA PRO A 56 26.77 29.29 -26.57
C PRO A 56 27.70 30.30 -25.92
N ILE A 57 29.00 30.02 -25.86
CA ILE A 57 29.99 30.91 -25.24
C ILE A 57 29.98 32.31 -25.87
N LYS A 58 29.73 32.41 -27.17
CA LYS A 58 29.58 33.71 -27.86
C LYS A 58 28.41 34.56 -27.32
N ARG A 59 27.39 33.95 -26.72
CA ARG A 59 26.21 34.63 -26.16
C ARG A 59 26.28 34.85 -24.65
N SER A 60 27.23 34.23 -23.95
CA SER A 60 27.38 34.32 -22.49
C SER A 60 28.28 35.47 -22.00
N ARG A 61 28.64 36.42 -22.89
CA ARG A 61 29.46 37.61 -22.59
C ARG A 61 30.88 37.34 -22.05
N LEU A 62 31.35 36.09 -22.11
CA LEU A 62 32.68 35.67 -21.67
C LEU A 62 33.78 36.14 -22.64
N GLN A 63 34.89 36.62 -22.08
CA GLN A 63 36.08 37.08 -22.80
C GLN A 63 37.32 36.26 -22.43
N ASN A 64 38.33 36.31 -23.29
CA ASN A 64 39.59 35.63 -23.04
C ASN A 64 40.30 36.22 -21.81
N GLY A 65 40.54 35.39 -20.80
CA GLY A 65 41.14 35.77 -19.52
C GLY A 65 40.13 35.98 -18.39
N ASP A 66 38.82 35.82 -18.63
CA ASP A 66 37.82 35.94 -17.57
C ASP A 66 38.00 34.87 -16.50
N SER A 67 37.71 35.24 -15.26
CA SER A 67 37.73 34.35 -14.10
C SER A 67 36.30 33.95 -13.73
N LEU A 68 36.05 32.63 -13.69
CA LEU A 68 34.78 32.03 -13.30
C LEU A 68 34.92 31.31 -11.97
N ILE A 69 33.84 31.25 -11.20
CA ILE A 69 33.75 30.45 -9.99
C ILE A 69 32.91 29.22 -10.31
N LEU A 70 33.47 28.02 -10.11
CA LEU A 70 32.69 26.78 -10.11
C LEU A 70 32.16 26.57 -8.69
N TYR A 71 30.86 26.79 -8.53
CA TYR A 71 30.15 26.65 -7.27
C TYR A 71 29.57 25.24 -7.17
N ILE A 72 30.08 24.44 -6.25
CA ILE A 72 29.61 23.07 -6.01
C ILE A 72 28.60 23.13 -4.87
N ASN A 73 27.32 22.98 -5.19
CA ASN A 73 26.31 22.79 -4.16
C ASN A 73 26.35 21.35 -3.65
N LYS A 74 26.09 21.19 -2.35
CA LYS A 74 25.81 19.86 -1.79
C LYS A 74 24.55 19.29 -2.45
N ILE A 75 24.56 17.99 -2.73
CA ILE A 75 23.35 17.29 -3.18
C ILE A 75 22.31 17.38 -2.08
N GLN A 76 21.09 17.78 -2.44
CA GLN A 76 19.95 17.81 -1.53
C GLN A 76 19.02 16.67 -1.88
N LEU A 77 18.78 15.77 -0.93
CA LEU A 77 17.84 14.66 -1.06
C LEU A 77 16.50 15.02 -0.40
N GLN A 78 15.42 14.72 -1.10
CA GLN A 78 14.05 14.78 -0.60
C GLN A 78 13.40 13.40 -0.79
N ALA A 79 12.73 12.90 0.24
CA ALA A 79 11.99 11.64 0.19
C ALA A 79 10.48 11.89 0.14
N ALA A 80 9.77 11.12 -0.68
CA ALA A 80 8.34 10.82 -0.56
C ALA A 80 8.19 9.48 0.17
N ASP A 81 6.99 8.92 0.26
CA ASP A 81 6.75 7.67 1.02
C ASP A 81 7.56 6.48 0.47
N SER A 82 7.64 6.36 -0.87
CA SER A 82 8.32 5.26 -1.58
C SER A 82 9.26 5.72 -2.73
N ALA A 83 9.61 6.99 -2.78
CA ALA A 83 10.48 7.54 -3.82
C ALA A 83 11.43 8.63 -3.30
N PHE A 84 12.53 8.85 -4.01
CA PHE A 84 13.50 9.90 -3.72
C PHE A 84 13.63 10.87 -4.90
N ALA A 85 13.92 12.13 -4.59
CA ALA A 85 14.35 13.13 -5.54
C ALA A 85 15.63 13.83 -5.04
N ALA A 86 16.62 14.00 -5.92
CA ALA A 86 17.88 14.65 -5.61
C ALA A 86 18.06 15.92 -6.45
N ILE A 87 18.31 17.05 -5.80
CA ILE A 87 18.87 18.24 -6.45
C ILE A 87 20.38 18.07 -6.52
N LEU A 88 20.92 17.95 -7.74
CA LEU A 88 22.35 17.82 -7.98
C LEU A 88 23.07 19.15 -7.78
N GLY A 89 24.40 19.11 -7.62
CA GLY A 89 25.21 20.31 -7.35
C GLY A 89 25.16 21.40 -8.44
N ASP A 90 24.66 21.07 -9.64
CA ASP A 90 24.38 22.03 -10.70
C ASP A 90 22.95 22.57 -10.74
N GLY A 91 22.05 22.06 -9.89
CA GLY A 91 20.63 22.45 -9.86
C GLY A 91 19.71 21.66 -10.78
N SER A 92 20.20 20.63 -11.46
CA SER A 92 19.33 19.64 -12.10
C SER A 92 18.76 18.68 -11.05
N VAL A 93 17.66 18.01 -11.39
CA VAL A 93 16.99 17.05 -10.49
C VAL A 93 17.00 15.66 -11.11
N VAL A 94 17.10 14.63 -10.29
CA VAL A 94 16.81 13.24 -10.67
C VAL A 94 15.89 12.64 -9.61
N SER A 95 14.91 11.83 -9.99
CA SER A 95 14.15 10.99 -9.07
C SER A 95 14.32 9.51 -9.38
N TRP A 96 14.09 8.68 -8.37
CA TRP A 96 14.07 7.21 -8.46
C TRP A 96 13.18 6.62 -7.37
N GLY A 97 12.84 5.33 -7.48
CA GLY A 97 11.87 4.64 -6.63
C GLY A 97 10.58 4.35 -7.37
N ASP A 98 9.47 4.18 -6.65
CA ASP A 98 8.18 3.86 -7.29
C ASP A 98 7.67 5.03 -8.16
N VAL A 99 7.30 4.72 -9.40
CA VAL A 99 6.85 5.70 -10.40
C VAL A 99 5.57 6.42 -9.95
N GLN A 100 4.66 5.73 -9.26
CA GLN A 100 3.42 6.31 -8.73
C GLN A 100 3.69 7.33 -7.62
N TYR A 101 4.82 7.20 -6.94
CA TYR A 101 5.27 8.08 -5.87
C TYR A 101 6.19 9.21 -6.38
N GLY A 102 6.29 9.38 -7.71
CA GLY A 102 7.14 10.38 -8.34
C GLY A 102 8.60 9.96 -8.56
N GLY A 103 8.87 8.65 -8.52
CA GLY A 103 10.17 8.05 -8.81
C GLY A 103 10.67 8.23 -10.25
N ASP A 104 9.85 8.79 -11.16
CA ASP A 104 10.28 9.12 -12.53
C ASP A 104 10.02 10.60 -12.86
N SER A 105 11.10 11.36 -13.10
CA SER A 105 11.07 12.77 -13.50
C SER A 105 11.38 12.99 -14.99
N ILE A 106 11.54 11.94 -15.80
CA ILE A 106 12.01 12.03 -17.20
C ILE A 106 11.12 12.94 -18.04
N ALA A 107 9.80 12.85 -17.87
CA ALA A 107 8.84 13.64 -18.64
C ALA A 107 8.98 15.16 -18.44
N VAL A 108 9.49 15.59 -17.28
CA VAL A 108 9.66 17.00 -16.90
C VAL A 108 11.13 17.42 -16.80
N GLN A 109 12.06 16.54 -17.17
CA GLN A 109 13.50 16.72 -16.97
C GLN A 109 14.05 17.99 -17.61
N ASP A 110 13.56 18.35 -18.80
CA ASP A 110 13.96 19.57 -19.51
C ASP A 110 13.54 20.87 -18.79
N GLN A 111 12.53 20.79 -17.93
CA GLN A 111 12.00 21.90 -17.12
C GLN A 111 12.72 22.01 -15.76
N LEU A 112 13.27 20.92 -15.24
CA LEU A 112 13.94 20.84 -13.93
C LEU A 112 15.38 21.38 -13.97
N LYS A 113 15.52 22.66 -14.35
CA LYS A 113 16.80 23.39 -14.42
C LYS A 113 16.83 24.49 -13.37
N ASN A 114 17.98 24.66 -12.72
CA ASN A 114 18.18 25.66 -11.65
C ASN A 114 17.19 25.51 -10.49
N VAL A 115 16.83 24.27 -10.13
CA VAL A 115 15.97 23.97 -8.98
C VAL A 115 16.63 24.47 -7.70
N GLN A 116 15.83 25.07 -6.82
CA GLN A 116 16.26 25.57 -5.51
C GLN A 116 15.77 24.68 -4.37
N HIS A 117 14.52 24.22 -4.44
CA HIS A 117 13.86 23.40 -3.42
C HIS A 117 12.93 22.38 -4.07
N ILE A 118 12.80 21.20 -3.46
CA ILE A 118 11.79 20.19 -3.80
C ILE A 118 10.96 19.92 -2.55
N GLN A 119 9.65 19.84 -2.71
CA GLN A 119 8.71 19.41 -1.70
C GLN A 119 7.98 18.15 -2.17
N SER A 120 7.69 17.22 -1.27
CA SER A 120 6.97 15.97 -1.56
C SER A 120 5.62 15.91 -0.85
N SER A 121 4.59 15.43 -1.55
CA SER A 121 3.40 14.81 -0.94
C SER A 121 3.65 13.30 -0.81
N ASP A 122 2.64 12.52 -0.38
CA ASP A 122 2.83 11.07 -0.26
C ASP A 122 3.13 10.44 -1.64
N TYR A 123 2.55 10.97 -2.74
CA TYR A 123 2.64 10.37 -4.09
C TYR A 123 3.20 11.30 -5.19
N ALA A 124 3.61 12.54 -4.86
CA ALA A 124 4.09 13.48 -5.87
C ALA A 124 5.18 14.42 -5.35
N PHE A 125 5.86 15.09 -6.27
CA PHE A 125 6.87 16.10 -5.99
C PHE A 125 6.56 17.43 -6.70
N ALA A 126 6.98 18.52 -6.07
CA ALA A 126 6.95 19.87 -6.62
C ALA A 126 8.32 20.55 -6.44
N ALA A 127 8.90 21.01 -7.54
CA ALA A 127 10.17 21.74 -7.56
C ALA A 127 9.94 23.25 -7.74
N LEU A 128 10.58 24.04 -6.88
CA LEU A 128 10.69 25.50 -7.03
C LEU A 128 11.96 25.84 -7.82
N LEU A 129 11.80 26.48 -8.97
CA LEU A 129 12.89 26.90 -9.84
C LEU A 129 13.47 28.25 -9.41
N GLY A 130 14.70 28.55 -9.84
CA GLY A 130 15.39 29.79 -9.48
C GLY A 130 14.78 31.08 -10.04
N ASP A 131 13.86 30.99 -10.99
CA ASP A 131 13.05 32.11 -11.48
C ASP A 131 11.72 32.27 -10.71
N GLY A 132 11.47 31.42 -9.70
CA GLY A 132 10.26 31.39 -8.89
C GLY A 132 9.07 30.69 -9.56
N SER A 133 9.27 29.96 -10.66
CA SER A 133 8.25 29.06 -11.22
C SER A 133 8.26 27.69 -10.54
N VAL A 134 7.16 26.93 -10.69
CA VAL A 134 6.99 25.61 -10.09
C VAL A 134 6.78 24.56 -11.17
N VAL A 135 7.38 23.38 -10.98
CA VAL A 135 7.23 22.20 -11.84
C VAL A 135 6.88 21.01 -10.96
N THR A 136 5.87 20.22 -11.33
CA THR A 136 5.42 19.05 -10.56
C THR A 136 5.51 17.75 -11.38
N TRP A 137 5.61 16.62 -10.69
CA TRP A 137 5.54 15.27 -11.27
C TRP A 137 5.10 14.25 -10.21
N GLY A 138 4.71 13.04 -10.64
CA GLY A 138 4.11 12.00 -9.79
C GLY A 138 2.60 11.87 -10.04
N ASP A 139 1.86 11.34 -9.07
CA ASP A 139 0.42 11.13 -9.22
C ASP A 139 -0.35 12.45 -9.34
N ALA A 140 -1.16 12.59 -10.39
CA ALA A 140 -1.89 13.81 -10.71
C ALA A 140 -2.90 14.22 -9.63
N GLU A 141 -3.57 13.26 -8.99
CA GLU A 141 -4.56 13.53 -7.94
C GLU A 141 -3.90 14.02 -6.64
N PHE A 142 -2.63 13.64 -6.41
CA PHE A 142 -1.84 14.05 -5.25
C PHE A 142 -0.96 15.28 -5.51
N GLY A 143 -1.24 16.00 -6.61
CA GLY A 143 -0.58 17.27 -6.96
C GLY A 143 0.59 17.15 -7.94
N GLY A 144 0.76 15.99 -8.58
CA GLY A 144 1.72 15.77 -9.66
C GLY A 144 1.42 16.56 -10.93
N ASP A 145 0.17 17.00 -11.13
CA ASP A 145 -0.22 17.91 -12.22
C ASP A 145 -0.67 19.28 -11.66
N CYS A 146 0.06 20.34 -12.02
CA CYS A 146 -0.27 21.73 -11.70
C CYS A 146 -0.70 22.55 -12.93
N SER A 147 -0.95 21.93 -14.08
CA SER A 147 -1.24 22.60 -15.36
C SER A 147 -2.40 23.60 -15.29
N ALA A 148 -3.43 23.30 -14.48
CA ALA A 148 -4.59 24.18 -14.24
C ALA A 148 -4.21 25.51 -13.57
N VAL A 149 -3.16 25.52 -12.75
CA VAL A 149 -2.71 26.70 -11.98
C VAL A 149 -1.34 27.23 -12.42
N GLN A 150 -0.70 26.61 -13.42
CA GLN A 150 0.65 26.95 -13.90
C GLN A 150 0.82 28.44 -14.25
N GLY A 151 -0.23 29.08 -14.78
CA GLY A 151 -0.22 30.51 -15.09
C GLY A 151 -0.04 31.42 -13.87
N GLN A 152 -0.41 30.93 -12.69
CA GLN A 152 -0.38 31.65 -11.39
C GLN A 152 0.90 31.35 -10.60
N LEU A 153 1.57 30.22 -10.85
CA LEU A 153 2.80 29.77 -10.18
C LEU A 153 4.04 30.50 -10.71
N LYS A 154 4.08 31.82 -10.52
CA LYS A 154 5.21 32.70 -10.90
C LYS A 154 5.66 33.56 -9.73
N ASN A 155 6.97 33.67 -9.53
CA ASN A 155 7.57 34.38 -8.38
C ASN A 155 7.17 33.79 -7.02
N MET A 156 6.99 32.47 -6.97
CA MET A 156 6.82 31.71 -5.73
C MET A 156 8.14 31.68 -4.95
N GLN A 157 8.05 31.63 -3.62
CA GLN A 157 9.20 31.60 -2.72
C GLN A 157 9.23 30.33 -1.86
N GLN A 158 8.07 29.77 -1.53
CA GLN A 158 7.94 28.60 -0.67
C GLN A 158 6.84 27.68 -1.20
N ILE A 159 7.02 26.38 -1.02
CA ILE A 159 6.02 25.35 -1.31
C ILE A 159 5.84 24.51 -0.05
N HIS A 160 4.59 24.22 0.29
CA HIS A 160 4.19 23.38 1.39
C HIS A 160 3.31 22.24 0.85
N SER A 161 3.35 21.08 1.49
CA SER A 161 2.59 19.89 1.09
C SER A 161 1.84 19.26 2.26
N THR A 162 0.60 18.85 2.00
CA THR A 162 -0.12 17.84 2.79
C THR A 162 0.15 16.46 2.19
N SER A 163 -0.49 15.40 2.68
CA SER A 163 -0.34 14.06 2.10
C SER A 163 -0.76 13.98 0.63
N GLY A 164 -1.65 14.88 0.17
CA GLY A 164 -2.15 14.86 -1.21
C GLY A 164 -2.37 16.20 -1.91
N ALA A 165 -1.94 17.32 -1.33
CA ALA A 165 -2.05 18.62 -1.97
C ALA A 165 -0.82 19.50 -1.69
N PHE A 166 -0.69 20.56 -2.49
CA PHE A 166 0.37 21.56 -2.34
C PHE A 166 -0.21 22.97 -2.22
N ALA A 167 0.53 23.82 -1.51
CA ALA A 167 0.29 25.26 -1.42
C ALA A 167 1.60 26.02 -1.63
N ALA A 168 1.65 26.92 -2.60
CA ALA A 168 2.79 27.79 -2.87
C ALA A 168 2.50 29.23 -2.39
N ILE A 169 3.51 29.88 -1.80
CA ILE A 169 3.44 31.26 -1.32
C ILE A 169 4.41 32.14 -2.12
N SER A 170 3.93 33.29 -2.59
CA SER A 170 4.73 34.32 -3.27
C SER A 170 5.32 35.35 -2.31
N GLY A 171 6.28 36.16 -2.78
CA GLY A 171 6.93 37.20 -1.95
C GLY A 171 6.00 38.34 -1.50
N ASP A 172 4.88 38.56 -2.19
CA ASP A 172 3.80 39.46 -1.79
C ASP A 172 2.76 38.80 -0.88
N GLY A 173 2.90 37.51 -0.58
CA GLY A 173 2.06 36.76 0.35
C GLY A 173 0.73 36.29 -0.25
N LEU A 174 0.68 36.05 -1.56
CA LEU A 174 -0.43 35.34 -2.23
C LEU A 174 -0.20 33.83 -2.12
N VAL A 175 -1.30 33.07 -2.02
CA VAL A 175 -1.28 31.61 -1.94
C VAL A 175 -1.96 31.01 -3.16
N VAL A 176 -1.32 30.03 -3.77
CA VAL A 176 -1.84 29.20 -4.87
C VAL A 176 -1.82 27.74 -4.44
N THR A 177 -2.92 27.03 -4.58
CA THR A 177 -3.10 25.63 -4.16
C THR A 177 -3.45 24.72 -5.33
N TRP A 178 -3.08 23.44 -5.24
CA TRP A 178 -3.44 22.39 -6.20
C TRP A 178 -3.28 20.99 -5.60
N GLY A 179 -3.76 19.96 -6.30
CA GLY A 179 -3.80 18.57 -5.83
C GLY A 179 -5.17 18.18 -5.28
N ALA A 180 -5.21 17.19 -4.39
CA ALA A 180 -6.45 16.62 -3.86
C ALA A 180 -7.29 17.70 -3.16
N ALA A 181 -8.53 17.89 -3.63
CA ALA A 181 -9.42 18.92 -3.11
C ALA A 181 -9.64 18.78 -1.58
N GLU A 182 -9.87 17.55 -1.12
CA GLU A 182 -10.04 17.26 0.31
C GLU A 182 -8.77 17.56 1.12
N GLY A 183 -7.59 17.25 0.58
CA GLY A 183 -6.29 17.52 1.22
C GLY A 183 -5.87 19.00 1.22
N GLY A 184 -6.73 19.92 0.80
CA GLY A 184 -6.46 21.37 0.77
C GLY A 184 -6.01 21.91 -0.59
N GLY A 185 -6.14 21.12 -1.66
CA GLY A 185 -5.90 21.56 -3.04
C GLY A 185 -6.96 22.54 -3.55
N ASP A 186 -8.15 22.59 -2.93
CA ASP A 186 -9.15 23.63 -3.15
C ASP A 186 -9.19 24.62 -1.98
N SER A 187 -8.74 25.86 -2.22
CA SER A 187 -8.81 26.97 -1.26
C SER A 187 -9.86 28.03 -1.60
N SER A 188 -10.76 27.75 -2.56
CA SER A 188 -11.72 28.73 -3.09
C SER A 188 -12.61 29.36 -2.02
N SER A 189 -12.97 28.61 -0.97
CA SER A 189 -13.79 29.06 0.16
C SER A 189 -13.11 30.13 1.03
N VAL A 190 -11.77 30.14 1.06
CA VAL A 190 -10.96 31.05 1.89
C VAL A 190 -10.06 31.97 1.08
N GLN A 191 -10.09 31.91 -0.25
CA GLN A 191 -9.14 32.60 -1.14
C GLN A 191 -9.09 34.12 -0.90
N GLU A 192 -10.22 34.76 -0.59
CA GLU A 192 -10.28 36.19 -0.30
C GLU A 192 -9.56 36.58 1.00
N GLN A 193 -9.42 35.63 1.93
CA GLN A 193 -8.74 35.78 3.22
C GLN A 193 -7.24 35.46 3.13
N LEU A 194 -6.80 34.67 2.15
CA LEU A 194 -5.40 34.28 1.93
C LEU A 194 -4.57 35.38 1.24
N LYS A 195 -4.56 36.59 1.82
CA LYS A 195 -3.81 37.75 1.34
C LYS A 195 -2.83 38.24 2.39
N ASN A 196 -1.60 38.53 2.01
CA ASN A 196 -0.52 38.89 2.94
C ASN A 196 -0.19 37.75 3.91
N VAL A 197 -0.19 36.51 3.41
CA VAL A 197 0.26 35.35 4.19
C VAL A 197 1.76 35.51 4.48
N ARG A 198 2.14 35.27 5.73
CA ARG A 198 3.53 35.31 6.18
C ARG A 198 4.15 33.90 6.18
N GLN A 199 3.36 32.90 6.57
CA GLN A 199 3.82 31.52 6.72
C GLN A 199 2.63 30.57 6.61
N ILE A 200 2.84 29.38 6.06
CA ILE A 200 1.88 28.27 6.11
C ILE A 200 2.43 27.19 7.03
N GLN A 201 1.54 26.66 7.86
CA GLN A 201 1.74 25.48 8.69
C GLN A 201 0.84 24.37 8.18
N VAL A 202 1.29 23.12 8.31
CA VAL A 202 0.67 22.00 7.59
C VAL A 202 0.41 20.84 8.55
N SER A 203 -0.71 20.14 8.35
CA SER A 203 -0.95 18.80 8.89
C SER A 203 -0.98 17.80 7.73
N ARG A 204 -1.16 16.50 8.00
CA ARG A 204 -1.32 15.53 6.91
C ARG A 204 -2.50 15.85 5.97
N GLY A 205 -3.55 16.54 6.44
CA GLY A 205 -4.78 16.75 5.66
C GLY A 205 -5.27 18.19 5.52
N ALA A 206 -4.58 19.17 6.12
CA ALA A 206 -5.02 20.56 6.11
C ALA A 206 -3.85 21.55 6.19
N PHE A 207 -4.12 22.79 5.77
CA PHE A 207 -3.21 23.91 5.86
C PHE A 207 -3.73 24.95 6.85
N ALA A 208 -2.82 25.68 7.49
CA ALA A 208 -3.09 26.83 8.33
C ALA A 208 -2.13 27.98 7.97
N ALA A 209 -2.65 29.03 7.33
CA ALA A 209 -1.90 30.23 6.99
C ALA A 209 -1.89 31.22 8.15
N VAL A 210 -0.71 31.67 8.55
CA VAL A 210 -0.51 32.80 9.46
C VAL A 210 -0.36 34.08 8.63
N LEU A 211 -1.27 35.02 8.81
CA LEU A 211 -1.30 36.31 8.10
C LEU A 211 -0.34 37.32 8.76
N ARG A 212 0.07 38.35 8.01
CA ARG A 212 0.97 39.41 8.52
C ARG A 212 0.41 40.20 9.72
N ASP A 213 -0.90 40.20 9.91
CA ASP A 213 -1.57 40.80 11.06
C ASP A 213 -1.63 39.87 12.29
N GLY A 214 -1.09 38.65 12.17
CA GLY A 214 -1.05 37.65 13.24
C GLY A 214 -2.32 36.82 13.38
N THR A 215 -3.28 36.94 12.46
CA THR A 215 -4.46 36.06 12.39
C THR A 215 -4.16 34.76 11.63
N VAL A 216 -4.99 33.73 11.81
CA VAL A 216 -4.82 32.42 11.17
C VAL A 216 -6.05 32.06 10.34
N VAL A 217 -5.83 31.51 9.16
CA VAL A 217 -6.89 30.96 8.30
C VAL A 217 -6.50 29.54 7.93
N SER A 218 -7.40 28.57 8.15
CA SER A 218 -7.18 27.17 7.79
C SER A 218 -8.12 26.73 6.67
N TRP A 219 -7.69 25.71 5.91
CA TRP A 219 -8.48 25.06 4.85
C TRP A 219 -8.00 23.62 4.61
N GLY A 220 -8.78 22.84 3.87
CA GLY A 220 -8.60 21.40 3.67
C GLY A 220 -9.60 20.59 4.50
N LEU A 221 -9.25 19.36 4.87
CA LEU A 221 -10.14 18.48 5.62
C LEU A 221 -10.55 19.12 6.95
N ALA A 222 -11.85 19.35 7.15
CA ALA A 222 -12.37 19.93 8.39
C ALA A 222 -11.97 19.12 9.64
N ARG A 223 -12.01 17.78 9.54
CA ARG A 223 -11.56 16.84 10.60
C ARG A 223 -10.05 16.84 10.84
N ALA A 224 -9.27 17.40 9.92
CA ALA A 224 -7.82 17.60 10.06
C ALA A 224 -7.46 19.03 10.51
N GLY A 225 -8.44 19.81 10.96
CA GLY A 225 -8.26 21.19 11.39
C GLY A 225 -8.28 22.21 10.25
N GLY A 226 -8.85 21.85 9.10
CA GLY A 226 -9.09 22.76 7.97
C GLY A 226 -10.22 23.79 8.19
N ASP A 227 -10.88 23.79 9.35
CA ASP A 227 -11.82 24.84 9.75
C ASP A 227 -11.46 25.38 11.13
N SER A 228 -10.99 26.63 11.16
CA SER A 228 -10.64 27.39 12.37
C SER A 228 -11.70 28.43 12.74
N SER A 229 -12.83 28.48 12.04
CA SER A 229 -13.85 29.54 12.22
C SER A 229 -14.38 29.64 13.65
N ALA A 230 -14.54 28.49 14.32
CA ALA A 230 -15.01 28.42 15.71
C ALA A 230 -14.07 29.08 16.73
N VAL A 231 -12.77 29.17 16.42
CA VAL A 231 -11.74 29.73 17.31
C VAL A 231 -11.09 30.99 16.72
N GLN A 232 -11.63 31.51 15.62
CA GLN A 232 -11.05 32.63 14.87
C GLN A 232 -10.80 33.88 15.72
N ASP A 233 -11.70 34.18 16.66
CA ASP A 233 -11.58 35.33 17.55
C ASP A 233 -10.41 35.23 18.55
N GLN A 234 -9.95 34.01 18.82
CA GLN A 234 -8.86 33.67 19.74
C GLN A 234 -7.51 33.57 19.02
N LEU A 235 -7.49 33.27 17.72
CA LEU A 235 -6.27 33.14 16.91
C LEU A 235 -5.71 34.51 16.49
N LYS A 236 -5.21 35.28 17.46
CA LYS A 236 -4.58 36.59 17.25
C LYS A 236 -3.16 36.58 17.82
N ASN A 237 -2.23 37.22 17.11
CA ASN A 237 -0.81 37.27 17.47
C ASN A 237 -0.16 35.87 17.58
N VAL A 238 -0.57 34.93 16.74
CA VAL A 238 -0.02 33.56 16.73
C VAL A 238 1.48 33.59 16.41
N GLN A 239 2.28 32.90 17.23
CA GLN A 239 3.74 32.80 17.06
C GLN A 239 4.16 31.47 16.45
N HIS A 240 3.51 30.38 16.86
CA HIS A 240 3.84 29.02 16.44
C HIS A 240 2.56 28.19 16.33
N ILE A 241 2.49 27.28 15.35
CA ILE A 241 1.41 26.29 15.24
C ILE A 241 2.08 24.92 15.12
N GLN A 242 1.62 23.96 15.92
CA GLN A 242 2.00 22.56 15.83
C GLN A 242 0.79 21.74 15.40
N SER A 243 0.99 20.76 14.52
CA SER A 243 -0.03 19.79 14.13
C SER A 243 0.31 18.40 14.69
N CYS A 244 -0.73 17.62 14.98
CA CYS A 244 -0.68 16.17 15.19
C CYS A 244 -1.47 15.48 14.08
N GLY A 245 -1.16 14.23 13.75
CA GLY A 245 -1.97 13.50 12.79
C GLY A 245 -1.63 12.02 12.69
N TYR A 246 -2.68 11.18 12.65
CA TYR A 246 -2.58 9.74 12.45
C TYR A 246 -3.16 9.36 11.09
N ALA A 247 -2.44 8.53 10.35
CA ALA A 247 -2.91 7.94 9.10
C ALA A 247 -3.12 6.43 9.31
N VAL A 248 -4.37 6.00 9.28
CA VAL A 248 -4.72 4.62 8.90
C VAL A 248 -5.40 4.75 7.56
N ALA A 249 -5.10 3.82 6.66
CA ALA A 249 -5.75 3.62 5.36
C ALA A 249 -7.06 4.41 5.27
N ALA A 250 -6.99 5.51 4.51
CA ALA A 250 -8.11 6.34 4.09
C ALA A 250 -8.70 7.43 4.99
N SER A 251 -8.21 7.68 6.20
CA SER A 251 -8.69 8.85 6.97
C SER A 251 -7.54 9.64 7.59
N CYS A 252 -7.30 10.86 7.09
CA CYS A 252 -6.40 11.82 7.71
C CYS A 252 -7.14 12.55 8.84
N VAL A 253 -6.82 12.19 10.07
CA VAL A 253 -7.39 12.83 11.27
C VAL A 253 -6.29 13.61 11.96
N CYS A 254 -6.50 14.91 12.17
CA CYS A 254 -5.48 15.81 12.69
C CYS A 254 -6.08 16.87 13.62
N ALA A 255 -5.25 17.45 14.46
CA ALA A 255 -5.56 18.67 15.20
C ALA A 255 -4.38 19.65 15.13
N PHE A 256 -4.66 20.91 15.41
CA PHE A 256 -3.67 21.97 15.52
C PHE A 256 -3.68 22.58 16.92
N ALA A 257 -2.51 23.03 17.35
CA ALA A 257 -2.30 23.80 18.56
C ALA A 257 -1.44 25.04 18.25
N ALA A 258 -1.96 26.23 18.49
CA ALA A 258 -1.28 27.50 18.30
C ALA A 258 -0.80 28.08 19.62
N ILE A 259 0.46 28.54 19.67
CA ILE A 259 1.01 29.35 20.76
C ILE A 259 0.81 30.82 20.40
N LEU A 260 0.11 31.57 21.25
CA LEU A 260 -0.12 33.00 21.09
C LEU A 260 1.07 33.82 21.63
N GLY A 261 1.14 35.11 21.25
CA GLY A 261 2.21 36.02 21.69
C GLY A 261 2.29 36.26 23.22
N ASP A 262 1.24 35.91 23.96
CA ASP A 262 1.22 35.94 25.43
C ASP A 262 1.59 34.58 26.08
N GLY A 263 1.90 33.57 25.27
CA GLY A 263 2.25 32.22 25.71
C GLY A 263 1.06 31.34 26.08
N SER A 264 -0.19 31.75 25.78
CA SER A 264 -1.37 30.87 25.87
C SER A 264 -1.50 29.97 24.64
N VAL A 265 -2.34 28.93 24.74
CA VAL A 265 -2.55 27.95 23.66
C VAL A 265 -4.01 27.91 23.22
N VAL A 266 -4.23 27.89 21.90
CA VAL A 266 -5.54 27.69 21.27
C VAL A 266 -5.46 26.44 20.39
N THR A 267 -6.42 25.54 20.52
CA THR A 267 -6.48 24.29 19.76
C THR A 267 -7.73 24.22 18.90
N TRP A 268 -7.64 23.54 17.76
CA TRP A 268 -8.78 23.23 16.88
C TRP A 268 -8.52 21.98 16.05
N GLY A 269 -9.55 21.47 15.36
CA GLY A 269 -9.52 20.16 14.70
C GLY A 269 -10.16 19.09 15.56
N LEU A 270 -9.80 17.82 15.38
CA LEU A 270 -10.51 16.74 16.08
C LEU A 270 -10.26 16.75 17.60
N SER A 271 -11.33 16.83 18.39
CA SER A 271 -11.26 16.87 19.86
C SER A 271 -10.48 15.71 20.47
N GLY A 272 -10.71 14.48 20.00
CA GLY A 272 -10.05 13.27 20.50
C GLY A 272 -8.53 13.20 20.25
N LEU A 273 -7.98 14.02 19.33
CA LEU A 273 -6.53 14.10 19.08
C LEU A 273 -5.88 15.34 19.71
N GLY A 274 -6.60 16.03 20.60
CA GLY A 274 -6.14 17.24 21.25
C GLY A 274 -6.58 18.55 20.58
N GLY A 275 -7.55 18.49 19.66
CA GLY A 275 -8.25 19.68 19.16
C GLY A 275 -9.07 20.39 20.26
N ASP A 276 -9.40 19.67 21.34
CA ASP A 276 -9.97 20.24 22.57
C ASP A 276 -8.92 20.18 23.69
N SER A 277 -8.52 21.35 24.19
CA SER A 277 -7.59 21.52 25.32
C SER A 277 -8.27 22.08 26.57
N SER A 278 -9.61 22.13 26.61
CA SER A 278 -10.39 22.74 27.70
C SER A 278 -10.06 22.15 29.08
N ALA A 279 -9.81 20.84 29.16
CA ALA A 279 -9.45 20.14 30.39
C ALA A 279 -8.13 20.62 31.02
N VAL A 280 -7.20 21.13 30.21
CA VAL A 280 -5.87 21.59 30.65
C VAL A 280 -5.64 23.09 30.41
N HIS A 281 -6.66 23.81 29.96
CA HIS A 281 -6.56 25.22 29.55
C HIS A 281 -5.92 26.10 30.64
N ASP A 282 -6.30 25.90 31.90
CA ASP A 282 -5.76 26.68 33.02
C ASP A 282 -4.25 26.47 33.29
N GLN A 283 -3.71 25.35 32.80
CA GLN A 283 -2.31 24.96 32.94
C GLN A 283 -1.46 25.40 31.74
N LEU A 284 -2.07 25.65 30.57
CA LEU A 284 -1.39 26.07 29.34
C LEU A 284 -1.10 27.58 29.32
N LYS A 285 -0.31 28.04 30.28
CA LYS A 285 0.12 29.44 30.42
C LYS A 285 1.65 29.54 30.36
N ASN A 286 2.16 30.54 29.64
CA ASN A 286 3.60 30.71 29.38
C ASN A 286 4.22 29.50 28.66
N VAL A 287 3.51 28.91 27.70
CA VAL A 287 4.01 27.82 26.86
C VAL A 287 5.14 28.31 25.97
N GLN A 288 6.24 27.56 25.93
CA GLN A 288 7.42 27.87 25.11
C GLN A 288 7.50 27.01 23.86
N GLN A 289 7.13 25.74 23.96
CA GLN A 289 7.18 24.77 22.87
C GLN A 289 6.04 23.76 23.01
N ILE A 290 5.51 23.29 21.89
CA ILE A 290 4.57 22.17 21.82
C ILE A 290 5.20 21.11 20.93
N GLN A 291 5.21 19.86 21.39
CA GLN A 291 5.53 18.68 20.60
C GLN A 291 4.25 17.86 20.40
N ALA A 292 4.13 17.19 19.25
CA ALA A 292 3.01 16.32 18.93
C ALA A 292 3.45 14.88 18.67
N SER A 293 2.65 13.91 19.11
CA SER A 293 2.59 12.56 18.55
C SER A 293 1.47 12.51 17.50
N ASP A 294 1.12 11.34 16.96
CA ASP A 294 0.04 11.26 15.97
C ASP A 294 -1.34 11.60 16.55
N MET A 295 -1.50 11.48 17.88
CA MET A 295 -2.80 11.59 18.55
C MET A 295 -2.82 12.46 19.82
N ALA A 296 -1.70 13.06 20.21
CA ALA A 296 -1.60 13.86 21.42
C ALA A 296 -0.58 15.00 21.28
N PHE A 297 -0.65 15.95 22.22
CA PHE A 297 0.28 17.05 22.34
C PHE A 297 0.92 17.08 23.73
N ALA A 298 2.15 17.61 23.79
CA ALA A 298 2.87 17.90 25.02
C ALA A 298 3.47 19.31 24.95
N ALA A 299 3.08 20.18 25.88
CA ALA A 299 3.59 21.55 26.00
C ALA A 299 4.67 21.66 27.07
N ILE A 300 5.80 22.29 26.73
CA ILE A 300 6.83 22.71 27.69
C ILE A 300 6.49 24.13 28.15
N LEU A 301 6.26 24.29 29.45
CA LEU A 301 5.96 25.58 30.08
C LEU A 301 7.24 26.34 30.42
N GLY A 302 7.17 27.66 30.57
CA GLY A 302 8.32 28.51 30.89
C GLY A 302 8.99 28.26 32.24
N ASN A 303 8.38 27.45 33.11
CA ASN A 303 8.99 26.95 34.35
C ASN A 303 9.70 25.60 34.17
N GLY A 304 9.76 25.06 32.96
CA GLY A 304 10.36 23.77 32.62
C GLY A 304 9.52 22.55 32.99
N SER A 305 8.23 22.71 33.32
CA SER A 305 7.30 21.58 33.47
C SER A 305 6.57 21.26 32.16
N VAL A 306 5.99 20.06 32.08
CA VAL A 306 5.26 19.60 30.89
C VAL A 306 3.79 19.33 31.21
N VAL A 307 2.91 19.66 30.28
CA VAL A 307 1.48 19.35 30.30
C VAL A 307 1.11 18.71 28.97
N SER A 308 0.47 17.54 29.01
CA SER A 308 -0.05 16.88 27.81
C SER A 308 -1.57 16.92 27.72
N TRP A 309 -2.10 16.76 26.51
CA TRP A 309 -3.53 16.55 26.24
C TRP A 309 -3.74 15.80 24.91
N GLY A 310 -4.96 15.33 24.67
CA GLY A 310 -5.31 14.48 23.53
C GLY A 310 -5.59 13.05 23.97
N ASP A 311 -5.32 12.07 23.11
CA ASP A 311 -5.56 10.66 23.42
C ASP A 311 -4.66 10.19 24.57
N ALA A 312 -5.27 9.70 25.66
CA ALA A 312 -4.54 9.33 26.87
C ALA A 312 -3.58 8.15 26.64
N GLY A 313 -3.98 7.16 25.82
CA GLY A 313 -3.15 6.00 25.48
C GLY A 313 -1.93 6.36 24.63
N SER A 314 -2.02 7.46 23.88
CA SER A 314 -0.98 7.97 22.99
C SER A 314 -0.13 9.09 23.61
N GLY A 315 -0.15 9.21 24.94
CA GLY A 315 0.66 10.16 25.70
C GLY A 315 -0.02 11.49 26.02
N GLY A 316 -1.34 11.58 25.84
CA GLY A 316 -2.15 12.73 26.23
C GLY A 316 -2.31 12.93 27.74
N ASP A 317 -1.92 11.96 28.57
CA ASP A 317 -1.95 12.06 30.03
C ASP A 317 -0.55 11.89 30.67
N THR A 318 -0.06 12.94 31.33
CA THR A 318 1.22 12.95 32.07
C THR A 318 1.07 12.76 33.57
N THR A 319 -0.14 12.55 34.11
CA THR A 319 -0.39 12.55 35.57
C THR A 319 0.49 11.56 36.34
N SER A 320 0.78 10.39 35.78
CA SER A 320 1.63 9.35 36.37
C SER A 320 3.10 9.78 36.52
N VAL A 321 3.60 10.59 35.58
CA VAL A 321 5.00 11.03 35.51
C VAL A 321 5.20 12.51 35.85
N GLN A 322 4.12 13.24 36.16
CA GLN A 322 4.13 14.69 36.38
C GLN A 322 5.16 15.16 37.43
N HIS A 323 5.38 14.36 38.46
CA HIS A 323 6.35 14.68 39.52
C HIS A 323 7.82 14.65 39.06
N GLN A 324 8.11 13.95 37.96
CA GLN A 324 9.43 13.78 37.35
C GLN A 324 9.70 14.81 36.23
N LEU A 325 8.65 15.33 35.58
CA LEU A 325 8.74 16.29 34.47
C LEU A 325 9.04 17.72 34.98
N LYS A 326 10.27 17.92 35.47
CA LYS A 326 10.78 19.21 35.97
C LYS A 326 12.08 19.57 35.26
N ASN A 327 12.25 20.84 34.93
CA ASN A 327 13.40 21.34 34.17
C ASN A 327 13.57 20.60 32.83
N VAL A 328 12.48 20.27 32.16
CA VAL A 328 12.48 19.63 30.84
C VAL A 328 13.10 20.57 29.82
N ARG A 329 14.05 20.05 29.03
CA ARG A 329 14.76 20.80 27.98
C ARG A 329 14.22 20.50 26.59
N LEU A 330 13.87 19.25 26.33
CA LEU A 330 13.38 18.78 25.04
C LEU A 330 12.35 17.67 25.26
N VAL A 331 11.33 17.64 24.41
CA VAL A 331 10.39 16.52 24.30
C VAL A 331 10.44 16.03 22.86
N GLN A 332 10.61 14.71 22.68
CA GLN A 332 10.51 14.03 21.39
C GLN A 332 9.31 13.08 21.42
N ALA A 333 8.71 12.82 20.26
CA ALA A 333 7.56 11.93 20.14
C ALA A 333 7.79 10.81 19.11
N THR A 334 7.21 9.64 19.37
CA THR A 334 6.89 8.61 18.37
C THR A 334 5.41 8.75 17.99
N CYS A 335 4.87 7.82 17.19
CA CYS A 335 3.46 7.85 16.81
C CYS A 335 2.50 7.88 18.02
N ARG A 336 2.86 7.27 19.16
CA ARG A 336 1.97 7.12 20.34
C ARG A 336 2.66 7.30 21.71
N ALA A 337 3.89 7.80 21.75
CA ALA A 337 4.60 8.03 23.01
C ALA A 337 5.48 9.27 22.96
N PHE A 338 5.91 9.72 24.14
CA PHE A 338 6.83 10.86 24.31
C PHE A 338 8.01 10.48 25.19
N ALA A 339 9.14 11.13 24.93
CA ALA A 339 10.36 11.08 25.73
C ALA A 339 10.87 12.49 26.01
N ALA A 340 11.03 12.85 27.28
CA ALA A 340 11.55 14.14 27.73
C ALA A 340 12.98 14.02 28.24
N ILE A 341 13.88 14.90 27.77
CA ILE A 341 15.21 15.08 28.34
C ILE A 341 15.13 16.16 29.42
N LEU A 342 15.54 15.82 30.65
CA LEU A 342 15.60 16.74 31.78
C LEU A 342 16.89 17.57 31.80
N GLY A 343 16.93 18.61 32.64
CA GLY A 343 18.07 19.51 32.79
C GLY A 343 19.37 18.83 33.21
N ASP A 344 19.29 17.68 33.86
CA ASP A 344 20.42 16.85 34.28
C ASP A 344 20.83 15.77 33.25
N GLY A 345 20.14 15.73 32.09
CA GLY A 345 20.39 14.75 31.03
C GLY A 345 19.77 13.37 31.28
N SER A 346 18.91 13.20 32.28
CA SER A 346 18.07 12.01 32.42
C SER A 346 16.84 12.06 31.51
N VAL A 347 16.22 10.89 31.27
CA VAL A 347 15.06 10.75 30.39
C VAL A 347 13.84 10.25 31.17
N VAL A 348 12.68 10.84 30.87
CA VAL A 348 11.36 10.41 31.35
C VAL A 348 10.47 10.14 30.15
N THR A 349 9.83 8.98 30.09
CA THR A 349 8.92 8.58 29.00
C THR A 349 7.50 8.39 29.48
N TRP A 350 6.52 8.58 28.61
CA TRP A 350 5.11 8.27 28.85
C TRP A 350 4.36 8.02 27.53
N GLY A 351 3.13 7.48 27.63
CA GLY A 351 2.33 7.04 26.48
C GLY A 351 2.38 5.53 26.28
N ALA A 352 2.13 5.06 25.07
CA ALA A 352 2.01 3.62 24.78
C ALA A 352 3.35 2.89 24.99
N ALA A 353 3.37 1.88 25.86
CA ALA A 353 4.59 1.16 26.24
C ALA A 353 5.29 0.51 25.02
N HIS A 354 4.51 -0.10 24.12
CA HIS A 354 5.03 -0.77 22.92
C HIS A 354 5.63 0.18 21.86
N THR A 355 5.39 1.49 21.97
CA THR A 355 5.96 2.51 21.07
C THR A 355 7.01 3.40 21.76
N GLY A 356 7.58 2.93 22.88
CA GLY A 356 8.63 3.63 23.63
C GLY A 356 8.16 4.47 24.82
N GLY A 357 6.89 4.34 25.22
CA GLY A 357 6.36 5.00 26.43
C GLY A 357 6.91 4.45 27.74
N ASP A 358 7.46 3.23 27.73
CA ASP A 358 8.17 2.62 28.86
C ASP A 358 9.67 2.47 28.55
N SER A 359 10.50 3.18 29.30
CA SER A 359 11.97 3.12 29.23
C SER A 359 12.61 2.49 30.47
N SER A 360 11.81 1.92 31.37
CA SER A 360 12.26 1.43 32.69
C SER A 360 13.41 0.42 32.61
N ALA A 361 13.42 -0.44 31.59
CA ALA A 361 14.46 -1.43 31.36
C ALA A 361 15.84 -0.79 31.10
N MET A 362 15.88 0.40 30.51
CA MET A 362 17.11 1.10 30.10
C MET A 362 17.41 2.33 30.96
N GLN A 363 16.63 2.57 32.03
CA GLN A 363 16.76 3.77 32.87
C GLN A 363 18.16 3.97 33.47
N HIS A 364 18.88 2.88 33.74
CA HIS A 364 20.25 2.95 34.28
C HIS A 364 21.28 3.41 33.25
N GLU A 365 21.00 3.22 31.96
CA GLU A 365 21.85 3.56 30.82
C GLU A 365 21.50 4.94 30.23
N LEU A 366 20.25 5.41 30.39
CA LEU A 366 19.77 6.74 29.95
C LEU A 366 20.24 7.87 30.89
N LYS A 367 21.56 8.09 30.95
CA LYS A 367 22.20 9.18 31.71
C LYS A 367 23.05 10.03 30.80
N ASN A 368 23.06 11.34 31.04
CA ASN A 368 23.78 12.32 30.20
C ASN A 368 23.35 12.25 28.72
N VAL A 369 22.06 12.04 28.47
CA VAL A 369 21.48 12.04 27.13
C VAL A 369 21.56 13.45 26.55
N GLN A 370 22.10 13.57 25.33
CA GLN A 370 22.24 14.84 24.62
C GLN A 370 21.13 15.04 23.59
N HIS A 371 20.72 13.97 22.91
CA HIS A 371 19.71 14.00 21.86
C HIS A 371 18.90 12.71 21.86
N ILE A 372 17.63 12.78 21.47
CA ILE A 372 16.77 11.61 21.21
C ILE A 372 16.25 11.74 19.79
N GLN A 373 16.47 10.71 18.97
CA GLN A 373 15.85 10.55 17.67
C GLN A 373 14.71 9.53 17.77
N ALA A 374 13.61 9.74 17.05
CA ALA A 374 12.50 8.81 16.98
C ALA A 374 12.40 8.18 15.58
N SER A 375 12.03 6.89 15.54
CA SER A 375 11.38 6.24 14.39
C SER A 375 9.86 6.31 14.60
N HIS A 376 9.06 5.64 13.76
CA HIS A 376 7.61 5.67 13.93
C HIS A 376 7.16 5.08 15.28
N CYS A 377 7.83 4.03 15.80
CA CYS A 377 7.45 3.36 17.06
C CYS A 377 8.62 3.09 18.04
N ALA A 378 9.78 3.70 17.86
CA ALA A 378 10.92 3.53 18.76
C ALA A 378 11.74 4.81 18.92
N PHE A 379 12.57 4.86 19.96
CA PHE A 379 13.49 5.95 20.24
C PHE A 379 14.94 5.46 20.26
N ALA A 380 15.86 6.35 19.89
CA ALA A 380 17.31 6.17 20.01
C ALA A 380 17.93 7.41 20.68
N ALA A 381 18.51 7.23 21.86
CA ALA A 381 19.19 8.29 22.61
C ALA A 381 20.69 8.28 22.30
N LEU A 382 21.23 9.46 21.96
CA LEU A 382 22.67 9.71 21.88
C LEU A 382 23.19 10.22 23.24
N LEU A 383 24.12 9.47 23.83
CA LEU A 383 24.73 9.78 25.12
C LEU A 383 25.93 10.71 24.96
N GLY A 384 26.30 11.41 26.04
CA GLY A 384 27.41 12.36 26.02
C GLY A 384 28.81 11.77 25.78
N ASP A 385 28.95 10.45 25.83
CA ASP A 385 30.18 9.72 25.45
C ASP A 385 30.18 9.26 23.97
N GLY A 386 29.12 9.59 23.22
CA GLY A 386 28.95 9.21 21.82
C GLY A 386 28.43 7.79 21.60
N SER A 387 27.96 7.10 22.64
CA SER A 387 27.24 5.83 22.52
C SER A 387 25.73 6.03 22.33
N VAL A 388 25.03 4.97 21.92
CA VAL A 388 23.59 5.02 21.62
C VAL A 388 22.84 3.95 22.39
N VAL A 389 21.66 4.29 22.89
CA VAL A 389 20.72 3.38 23.55
C VAL A 389 19.36 3.53 22.88
N SER A 390 18.78 2.43 22.39
CA SER A 390 17.43 2.43 21.82
C SER A 390 16.42 1.72 22.72
N TRP A 391 15.14 2.09 22.61
CA TRP A 391 14.03 1.39 23.25
C TRP A 391 12.72 1.60 22.46
N GLY A 392 11.71 0.76 22.72
CA GLY A 392 10.43 0.76 22.02
C GLY A 392 10.23 -0.52 21.19
N SER A 393 9.51 -0.42 20.08
CA SER A 393 9.23 -1.59 19.23
C SER A 393 10.51 -2.14 18.59
N VAL A 394 10.80 -3.42 18.80
CA VAL A 394 11.95 -4.12 18.21
C VAL A 394 11.92 -4.06 16.68
N GLU A 395 10.74 -4.24 16.09
CA GLU A 395 10.52 -4.15 14.63
C GLU A 395 10.77 -2.75 14.07
N HIS A 396 10.86 -1.72 14.93
CA HIS A 396 11.09 -0.33 14.53
C HIS A 396 12.44 0.23 15.02
N GLY A 397 13.37 -0.67 15.39
CA GLY A 397 14.71 -0.28 15.85
C GLY A 397 14.82 0.01 17.35
N GLY A 398 13.87 -0.48 18.15
CA GLY A 398 13.89 -0.36 19.62
C GLY A 398 14.97 -1.20 20.31
N ASP A 399 15.60 -2.15 19.63
CA ASP A 399 16.71 -2.94 20.16
C ASP A 399 17.94 -2.81 19.24
N ASN A 400 19.03 -2.30 19.79
CA ASN A 400 20.32 -2.12 19.12
C ASN A 400 21.43 -3.02 19.70
N SER A 401 21.09 -3.99 20.56
CA SER A 401 22.05 -4.85 21.27
C SER A 401 23.04 -5.56 20.34
N ILE A 402 22.60 -5.94 19.14
CA ILE A 402 23.41 -6.60 18.10
C ILE A 402 24.54 -5.69 17.60
N VAL A 403 24.30 -4.38 17.51
CA VAL A 403 25.24 -3.40 16.96
C VAL A 403 25.83 -2.47 18.03
N GLN A 404 25.51 -2.70 19.31
CA GLN A 404 25.90 -1.82 20.43
C GLN A 404 27.42 -1.58 20.49
N ASP A 405 28.22 -2.61 20.19
CA ASP A 405 29.68 -2.50 20.20
C ASP A 405 30.25 -1.61 19.08
N GLN A 406 29.47 -1.40 18.02
CA GLN A 406 29.81 -0.60 16.84
C GLN A 406 29.35 0.87 16.98
N LEU A 407 28.32 1.13 17.80
CA LEU A 407 27.77 2.47 18.04
C LEU A 407 28.62 3.27 19.05
N LYS A 408 29.85 3.63 18.64
CA LYS A 408 30.78 4.44 19.43
C LYS A 408 31.19 5.68 18.63
N ASN A 409 31.30 6.83 19.31
CA ASN A 409 31.57 8.12 18.67
C ASN A 409 30.53 8.50 17.60
N VAL A 410 29.26 8.17 17.83
CA VAL A 410 28.15 8.55 16.94
C VAL A 410 28.00 10.08 16.94
N GLN A 411 27.89 10.67 15.75
CA GLN A 411 27.68 12.11 15.59
C GLN A 411 26.23 12.47 15.24
N HIS A 412 25.54 11.60 14.48
CA HIS A 412 24.18 11.84 14.02
C HIS A 412 23.41 10.52 13.93
N ILE A 413 22.11 10.54 14.23
CA ILE A 413 21.20 9.40 14.07
C ILE A 413 20.05 9.86 13.18
N GLN A 414 19.75 9.10 12.14
CA GLN A 414 18.59 9.28 11.27
C GLN A 414 17.63 8.11 11.48
N GLY A 415 16.34 8.40 11.71
CA GLY A 415 15.28 7.39 11.77
C GLY A 415 14.53 7.29 10.44
N ALA A 416 14.18 6.07 10.05
CA ALA A 416 13.09 5.74 9.12
C ALA A 416 11.86 5.31 9.94
N ASP A 417 10.78 4.86 9.28
CA ASP A 417 9.62 4.35 10.01
C ASP A 417 9.99 3.14 10.88
N THR A 418 10.78 2.21 10.34
CA THR A 418 11.05 0.90 10.98
C THR A 418 12.54 0.64 11.32
N ALA A 419 13.43 1.60 11.08
CA ALA A 419 14.87 1.41 11.25
C ALA A 419 15.61 2.72 11.60
N PHE A 420 16.86 2.60 12.01
CA PHE A 420 17.76 3.72 12.27
C PHE A 420 19.09 3.54 11.54
N ALA A 421 19.72 4.67 11.21
CA ALA A 421 21.08 4.76 10.67
C ALA A 421 21.89 5.81 11.44
N ALA A 422 23.05 5.44 11.98
CA ALA A 422 23.95 6.32 12.71
C ALA A 422 25.20 6.63 11.89
N ILE A 423 25.58 7.91 11.79
CA ILE A 423 26.86 8.36 11.23
C ILE A 423 27.88 8.44 12.36
N LEU A 424 28.98 7.70 12.24
CA LEU A 424 30.09 7.69 13.18
C LEU A 424 31.07 8.84 12.92
N GLY A 425 31.90 9.18 13.90
CA GLY A 425 32.88 10.26 13.79
C GLY A 425 33.99 10.06 12.77
N ASP A 426 34.14 8.85 12.23
CA ASP A 426 35.02 8.54 11.09
C ASP A 426 34.32 8.62 9.72
N GLY A 427 33.03 8.97 9.70
CA GLY A 427 32.22 9.09 8.50
C GLY A 427 31.62 7.76 8.01
N THR A 428 31.76 6.66 8.75
CA THR A 428 31.07 5.38 8.45
C THR A 428 29.66 5.34 9.02
N VAL A 429 28.85 4.38 8.56
CA VAL A 429 27.44 4.24 8.98
C VAL A 429 27.18 2.88 9.62
N VAL A 430 26.37 2.88 10.68
CA VAL A 430 25.85 1.66 11.34
C VAL A 430 24.33 1.73 11.35
N THR A 431 23.67 0.67 10.90
CA THR A 431 22.20 0.57 10.86
C THR A 431 21.66 -0.50 11.79
N TRP A 432 20.42 -0.35 12.24
CA TRP A 432 19.68 -1.38 12.99
C TRP A 432 18.16 -1.17 12.86
N GLY A 433 17.38 -2.19 13.25
CA GLY A 433 15.92 -2.23 13.10
C GLY A 433 15.48 -3.33 12.14
N ASN A 434 14.39 -3.11 11.42
CA ASN A 434 13.90 -4.10 10.47
C ASN A 434 14.90 -4.34 9.32
N ILE A 435 15.40 -5.57 9.23
CA ILE A 435 16.44 -5.98 8.26
C ILE A 435 16.01 -5.72 6.82
N GLY A 436 14.74 -6.01 6.48
CA GLY A 436 14.22 -5.82 5.12
C GLY A 436 13.96 -4.35 4.76
N LEU A 437 13.73 -3.50 5.75
CA LEU A 437 13.36 -2.09 5.58
C LEU A 437 14.47 -1.14 6.04
N GLY A 438 15.70 -1.41 5.61
CA GLY A 438 16.85 -0.51 5.79
C GLY A 438 17.66 -0.70 7.08
N GLY A 439 17.27 -1.63 7.96
CA GLY A 439 18.01 -1.99 9.17
C GLY A 439 19.32 -2.75 8.92
N ASP A 440 19.51 -3.34 7.74
CA ASP A 440 20.77 -3.99 7.32
C ASP A 440 21.42 -3.28 6.12
N SER A 441 22.57 -2.64 6.37
CA SER A 441 23.42 -2.00 5.35
C SER A 441 24.59 -2.86 4.89
N SER A 442 24.70 -4.12 5.30
CA SER A 442 25.88 -4.97 5.08
C SER A 442 26.30 -5.10 3.62
N ALA A 443 25.32 -5.16 2.70
CA ALA A 443 25.54 -5.23 1.26
C ALA A 443 26.27 -4.01 0.69
N VAL A 444 26.04 -2.82 1.26
CA VAL A 444 26.59 -1.54 0.80
C VAL A 444 27.63 -0.96 1.78
N GLN A 445 27.96 -1.67 2.86
CA GLN A 445 28.82 -1.17 3.93
C GLN A 445 30.19 -0.65 3.45
N HIS A 446 30.77 -1.31 2.45
CA HIS A 446 32.05 -0.91 1.84
C HIS A 446 31.98 0.42 1.07
N GLN A 447 30.78 0.90 0.75
CA GLN A 447 30.52 2.17 0.05
C GLN A 447 30.14 3.29 1.03
N LEU A 448 29.69 2.96 2.26
CA LEU A 448 29.27 3.93 3.28
C LEU A 448 30.47 4.48 4.06
N ILE A 449 31.34 5.22 3.36
CA ILE A 449 32.55 5.84 3.91
C ILE A 449 32.49 7.34 3.60
N ASN A 450 32.85 8.19 4.57
CA ASN A 450 32.75 9.66 4.48
C ASN A 450 31.32 10.19 4.22
N VAL A 451 30.31 9.51 4.79
CA VAL A 451 28.91 9.92 4.68
C VAL A 451 28.70 11.27 5.35
N GLN A 452 28.06 12.20 4.63
CA GLN A 452 27.77 13.56 5.09
C GLN A 452 26.33 13.74 5.55
N GLN A 453 25.40 13.02 4.92
CA GLN A 453 23.96 13.13 5.18
C GLN A 453 23.29 11.80 4.85
N ILE A 454 22.23 11.46 5.59
CA ILE A 454 21.34 10.35 5.29
C ILE A 454 19.91 10.89 5.24
N GLN A 455 19.14 10.44 4.26
CA GLN A 455 17.68 10.61 4.21
C GLN A 455 17.01 9.23 4.21
N ALA A 456 15.77 9.18 4.67
CA ALA A 456 14.98 7.96 4.77
C ALA A 456 13.60 8.14 4.13
N THR A 457 13.13 7.10 3.45
CA THR A 457 11.70 6.86 3.13
C THR A 457 11.09 5.99 4.24
N ALA A 458 9.85 5.51 4.08
CA ALA A 458 9.25 4.58 5.04
C ALA A 458 10.04 3.26 5.16
N GLY A 459 10.70 2.80 4.09
CA GLY A 459 11.37 1.50 4.03
C GLY A 459 12.81 1.47 3.49
N ALA A 460 13.39 2.61 3.11
CA ALA A 460 14.74 2.68 2.55
C ALA A 460 15.52 3.92 3.02
N PHE A 461 16.85 3.87 2.84
CA PHE A 461 17.74 4.98 3.13
C PHE A 461 18.58 5.36 1.91
N ALA A 462 18.96 6.64 1.87
CA ALA A 462 19.87 7.21 0.89
C ALA A 462 20.94 8.06 1.60
N ALA A 463 22.21 7.67 1.46
CA ALA A 463 23.36 8.39 2.00
C ALA A 463 24.04 9.23 0.91
N VAL A 464 24.38 10.48 1.22
CA VAL A 464 25.22 11.35 0.40
C VAL A 464 26.64 11.33 0.94
N LEU A 465 27.60 10.97 0.09
CA LEU A 465 29.03 10.93 0.40
C LEU A 465 29.69 12.31 0.18
N ASP A 466 30.89 12.51 0.73
CA ASP A 466 31.65 13.76 0.59
C ASP A 466 32.08 14.08 -0.84
N ASP A 467 32.22 13.06 -1.68
CA ASP A 467 32.50 13.16 -3.12
C ASP A 467 31.26 13.52 -3.96
N GLY A 468 30.08 13.56 -3.34
CA GLY A 468 28.81 13.85 -3.99
C GLY A 468 28.15 12.64 -4.65
N SER A 469 28.62 11.42 -4.41
CA SER A 469 27.89 10.21 -4.80
C SER A 469 26.78 9.86 -3.79
N VAL A 470 25.80 9.08 -4.25
CA VAL A 470 24.65 8.64 -3.45
C VAL A 470 24.65 7.11 -3.37
N VAL A 471 24.49 6.58 -2.17
CA VAL A 471 24.38 5.14 -1.89
C VAL A 471 23.04 4.88 -1.23
N THR A 472 22.25 3.95 -1.78
CA THR A 472 20.91 3.59 -1.29
C THR A 472 20.86 2.15 -0.82
N TRP A 473 20.02 1.85 0.18
CA TRP A 473 19.77 0.49 0.68
C TRP A 473 18.40 0.40 1.37
N GLY A 474 17.93 -0.82 1.63
CA GLY A 474 16.62 -1.11 2.18
C GLY A 474 15.73 -1.82 1.16
N ASP A 475 14.41 -1.61 1.26
CA ASP A 475 13.45 -2.26 0.39
C ASP A 475 13.35 -1.61 -1.00
N LEU A 476 13.22 -2.45 -2.03
CA LEU A 476 13.20 -2.02 -3.43
C LEU A 476 11.96 -1.19 -3.78
N GLU A 477 10.80 -1.51 -3.20
CA GLU A 477 9.55 -0.78 -3.42
C GLU A 477 9.62 0.64 -2.81
N TYR A 478 10.45 0.81 -1.77
CA TYR A 478 10.63 2.09 -1.07
C TYR A 478 11.83 2.92 -1.58
N GLY A 479 12.39 2.57 -2.74
CA GLY A 479 13.43 3.36 -3.41
C GLY A 479 14.88 2.97 -3.12
N ALA A 480 15.13 1.75 -2.63
CA ALA A 480 16.50 1.28 -2.37
C ALA A 480 17.34 1.07 -3.64
N ASP A 481 16.74 0.90 -4.82
CA ASP A 481 17.48 0.79 -6.09
C ASP A 481 17.66 2.16 -6.78
N SER A 482 18.91 2.65 -6.78
CA SER A 482 19.32 3.87 -7.48
C SER A 482 20.16 3.59 -8.74
N SER A 483 20.22 2.33 -9.21
CA SER A 483 21.08 1.92 -10.34
C SER A 483 20.79 2.70 -11.63
N ALA A 484 19.52 2.99 -11.91
CA ALA A 484 19.07 3.76 -13.07
C ALA A 484 19.62 5.20 -13.10
N VAL A 485 19.83 5.80 -11.91
CA VAL A 485 20.30 7.18 -11.77
C VAL A 485 21.77 7.27 -11.37
N ARG A 486 22.46 6.14 -11.14
CA ARG A 486 23.86 6.08 -10.69
C ARG A 486 24.83 6.91 -11.55
N HIS A 487 24.67 6.86 -12.88
CA HIS A 487 25.50 7.64 -13.82
C HIS A 487 25.29 9.16 -13.68
N HIS A 488 24.18 9.61 -13.10
CA HIS A 488 23.95 11.04 -12.85
C HIS A 488 24.77 11.58 -11.67
N PHE A 489 25.19 10.70 -10.76
CA PHE A 489 26.00 11.02 -9.57
C PHE A 489 27.50 10.82 -9.77
N GLN A 490 27.92 10.01 -10.74
CA GLN A 490 29.32 9.70 -11.00
C GLN A 490 29.90 10.54 -12.15
N ASN A 491 31.15 11.00 -12.02
CA ASN A 491 31.89 11.58 -13.15
C ASN A 491 32.18 10.45 -14.16
N SER A 492 31.54 10.54 -15.32
CA SER A 492 31.60 9.53 -16.38
C SER A 492 33.00 9.46 -17.02
N GLU A 493 33.94 8.73 -16.41
CA GLU A 493 35.17 8.32 -17.12
C GLU A 493 35.95 7.15 -16.48
N SER A 494 35.43 6.42 -15.49
CA SER A 494 36.19 5.30 -14.90
C SER A 494 36.01 3.93 -15.58
N ASP A 495 35.01 3.72 -16.45
CA ASP A 495 34.70 2.38 -16.99
C ASP A 495 34.80 2.21 -18.53
N GLN A 496 35.14 3.25 -19.29
CA GLN A 496 35.24 3.13 -20.77
C GLN A 496 36.66 2.98 -21.35
N ASP A 497 37.73 3.08 -20.54
CA ASP A 497 39.11 3.12 -21.07
C ASP A 497 39.95 1.85 -20.93
N TYR A 498 39.36 0.70 -20.59
CA TYR A 498 40.06 -0.60 -20.66
C TYR A 498 40.10 -1.23 -22.08
N ALA A 499 39.44 -0.63 -23.07
CA ALA A 499 39.43 -1.14 -24.45
C ALA A 499 40.46 -0.47 -25.40
N TYR A 500 41.07 0.65 -25.03
CA TYR A 500 41.93 1.42 -25.95
C TYR A 500 43.46 1.18 -25.79
N LEU A 501 43.89 0.52 -24.70
CA LEU A 501 45.33 0.24 -24.42
C LEU A 501 45.80 -1.17 -24.80
N ARG A 502 45.21 -1.81 -25.82
CA ARG A 502 45.73 -3.05 -26.44
C ARG A 502 46.34 -2.86 -27.83
N GLY A 503 46.70 -1.63 -28.16
CA GLY A 503 47.16 -1.25 -29.49
C GLY A 503 48.60 -0.76 -29.58
N CYS A 504 49.56 -1.17 -28.75
CA CYS A 504 51.00 -0.89 -29.00
C CYS A 504 51.96 -1.82 -28.21
N LEU A 505 52.80 -2.55 -28.97
CA LEU A 505 54.11 -3.15 -28.65
C LEU A 505 54.21 -4.60 -28.10
N PRO A 506 55.32 -5.33 -28.41
CA PRO A 506 55.25 -6.68 -29.00
C PRO A 506 55.92 -7.81 -28.20
N LYS A 507 55.53 -9.04 -28.55
CA LYS A 507 56.24 -10.35 -28.44
C LYS A 507 57.34 -10.51 -27.37
N ALA A 508 57.06 -11.34 -26.36
CA ALA A 508 58.07 -12.23 -25.77
C ALA A 508 57.45 -13.61 -25.48
N ARG A 509 58.26 -14.64 -25.73
CA ARG A 509 57.98 -16.07 -25.85
C ARG A 509 57.82 -16.80 -24.51
N ASP A 510 57.15 -17.95 -24.61
CA ASP A 510 57.36 -19.22 -23.89
C ASP A 510 57.27 -19.22 -22.35
N THR A 511 56.27 -19.91 -21.80
CA THR A 511 56.48 -21.31 -21.37
C THR A 511 55.16 -22.08 -21.25
N ARG A 512 55.14 -23.26 -21.86
CA ARG A 512 54.13 -24.33 -21.76
C ARG A 512 54.01 -24.90 -20.35
N LEU A 513 52.81 -25.36 -20.01
CA LEU A 513 52.42 -26.64 -19.38
C LEU A 513 50.93 -26.48 -19.02
N GLY A 514 49.94 -27.24 -19.48
CA GLY A 514 49.84 -28.40 -20.35
C GLY A 514 48.50 -29.09 -20.04
N ILE A 515 47.67 -29.32 -21.07
CA ILE A 515 46.85 -30.53 -21.33
C ILE A 515 45.66 -30.77 -20.37
N ASP A 516 44.41 -31.08 -20.74
CA ASP A 516 43.58 -31.31 -21.96
C ASP A 516 42.17 -31.66 -21.37
N SER A 517 41.00 -31.72 -22.03
CA SER A 517 40.58 -31.67 -23.43
C SER A 517 39.04 -31.77 -23.51
N ASN A 518 38.46 -31.07 -24.50
CA ASN A 518 37.42 -31.46 -25.49
C ASN A 518 36.01 -31.91 -25.03
N ALA A 519 34.92 -31.57 -25.73
CA ALA A 519 34.79 -31.28 -27.16
C ALA A 519 33.61 -30.33 -27.52
N GLN A 520 33.82 -29.50 -28.54
CA GLN A 520 32.82 -28.91 -29.44
C GLN A 520 32.47 -29.91 -30.57
N LEU A 521 31.29 -29.76 -31.18
CA LEU A 521 31.12 -29.77 -32.64
C LEU A 521 29.75 -29.22 -33.06
N GLU A 522 29.79 -28.17 -33.88
CA GLU A 522 28.69 -27.64 -34.71
C GLU A 522 28.43 -28.53 -35.94
N VAL A 523 27.18 -28.62 -36.43
CA VAL A 523 26.87 -28.69 -37.88
C VAL A 523 25.53 -27.99 -38.21
N PHE A 524 25.65 -27.03 -39.13
CA PHE A 524 24.77 -26.33 -40.07
C PHE A 524 23.28 -26.69 -40.35
N SER A 525 22.58 -25.60 -40.70
CA SER A 525 21.28 -25.40 -41.38
C SER A 525 21.18 -25.97 -42.81
N ILE A 526 19.95 -26.38 -43.21
CA ILE A 526 19.21 -26.08 -44.47
C ILE A 526 18.05 -27.09 -44.61
N VAL A 527 16.81 -26.61 -44.80
CA VAL A 527 15.87 -26.92 -45.90
C VAL A 527 14.55 -26.17 -45.62
N ALA A 528 14.43 -25.00 -46.26
CA ALA A 528 13.16 -24.47 -46.75
C ALA A 528 13.09 -24.85 -48.23
N ALA A 529 12.23 -25.80 -48.60
CA ALA A 529 11.67 -26.08 -49.93
C ALA A 529 11.04 -27.48 -49.92
N ILE A 530 9.89 -27.66 -50.58
CA ILE A 530 8.99 -28.84 -50.63
C ILE A 530 7.95 -28.75 -49.49
N LEU A 531 6.73 -28.19 -49.63
CA LEU A 531 5.80 -28.18 -50.75
C LEU A 531 4.97 -26.89 -50.81
N MET A 532 5.21 -26.08 -51.85
CA MET A 532 4.15 -25.38 -52.56
C MET A 532 3.51 -26.37 -53.56
N MET A 533 2.23 -26.16 -53.85
CA MET A 533 1.33 -26.82 -54.84
C MET A 533 0.35 -27.83 -54.26
N GLY A 534 -0.91 -27.40 -54.20
CA GLY A 534 -2.07 -28.25 -53.90
C GLY A 534 -3.35 -27.44 -53.77
N ASN A 535 -3.77 -26.79 -54.86
CA ASN A 535 -5.09 -26.19 -55.06
C ASN A 535 -6.21 -27.16 -54.61
N VAL A 536 -7.19 -26.67 -53.83
CA VAL A 536 -8.62 -26.93 -54.06
C VAL A 536 -9.43 -25.74 -53.51
N GLU A 537 -10.08 -25.02 -54.42
CA GLU A 537 -11.22 -24.14 -54.14
C GLU A 537 -12.48 -24.98 -53.93
N PHE A 538 -13.37 -24.58 -53.01
CA PHE A 538 -14.81 -24.76 -53.18
C PHE A 538 -15.54 -23.52 -52.66
N THR A 539 -16.33 -22.95 -53.56
CA THR A 539 -17.26 -21.83 -53.38
C THR A 539 -18.63 -22.32 -52.92
N GLU A 540 -19.37 -21.36 -52.34
CA GLU A 540 -20.84 -21.15 -52.36
C GLU A 540 -21.56 -21.10 -51.01
N ALA A 541 -22.37 -20.04 -50.95
CA ALA A 541 -23.29 -19.62 -49.93
C ALA A 541 -24.53 -20.53 -49.86
N GLY A 542 -25.27 -20.45 -48.74
CA GLY A 542 -26.64 -20.96 -48.73
C GLY A 542 -27.24 -21.18 -47.35
N GLU A 543 -28.09 -20.22 -46.97
CA GLU A 543 -29.35 -20.43 -46.24
C GLU A 543 -29.39 -20.43 -44.71
N ALA A 544 -30.19 -19.46 -44.26
CA ALA A 544 -30.80 -19.32 -42.96
C ALA A 544 -32.05 -20.20 -42.83
N ALA A 545 -32.47 -20.33 -41.56
CA ALA A 545 -33.84 -20.45 -41.06
C ALA A 545 -34.32 -21.80 -40.52
N ALA A 546 -35.09 -21.65 -39.43
CA ALA A 546 -36.01 -22.57 -38.77
C ALA A 546 -35.42 -23.55 -37.74
N LEU A 547 -35.57 -23.19 -36.45
CA LEU A 547 -36.67 -23.72 -35.64
C LEU A 547 -36.96 -22.76 -34.47
N LYS A 548 -38.18 -22.23 -34.48
CA LYS A 548 -38.88 -21.59 -33.36
C LYS A 548 -39.74 -22.66 -32.66
N ASP A 549 -40.15 -22.30 -31.45
CA ASP A 549 -41.19 -22.89 -30.60
C ASP A 549 -40.76 -24.05 -29.69
N GLU A 550 -40.49 -23.73 -28.43
CA GLU A 550 -41.50 -23.90 -27.37
C GLU A 550 -41.08 -23.14 -26.10
N ALA A 551 -41.83 -22.07 -25.82
CA ALA A 551 -41.85 -21.41 -24.53
C ALA A 551 -43.11 -21.86 -23.79
N ALA A 552 -42.93 -22.35 -22.55
CA ALA A 552 -43.74 -22.09 -21.35
C ALA A 552 -43.93 -23.32 -20.46
N VAL A 553 -44.01 -23.02 -19.15
CA VAL A 553 -44.44 -23.85 -18.02
C VAL A 553 -43.32 -24.57 -17.25
N ALA A 554 -42.65 -23.82 -16.36
CA ALA A 554 -42.70 -24.06 -14.91
C ALA A 554 -41.92 -22.97 -14.16
N LYS A 555 -42.64 -22.02 -13.57
CA LYS A 555 -42.20 -21.29 -12.37
C LYS A 555 -42.62 -22.15 -11.18
N ASP A 556 -41.67 -22.52 -10.32
CA ASP A 556 -41.79 -22.37 -8.86
C ASP A 556 -40.60 -23.03 -8.12
N GLU A 557 -40.18 -22.35 -7.04
CA GLU A 557 -39.36 -22.81 -5.90
C GLU A 557 -37.85 -23.08 -6.09
N TYR A 558 -37.03 -22.02 -5.95
CA TYR A 558 -35.62 -22.17 -5.52
C TYR A 558 -35.52 -22.16 -4.00
N ARG A 559 -35.43 -23.36 -3.42
CA ARG A 559 -34.94 -23.62 -2.06
C ARG A 559 -33.59 -24.30 -2.21
N TRP A 560 -32.52 -23.64 -1.75
CA TRP A 560 -31.16 -24.18 -1.80
C TRP A 560 -31.04 -25.49 -1.01
N LYS A 561 -30.85 -26.60 -1.71
CA LYS A 561 -30.15 -27.80 -1.21
C LYS A 561 -29.34 -28.44 -2.33
N GLU A 562 -28.17 -28.91 -1.93
CA GLU A 562 -27.03 -29.37 -2.71
C GLU A 562 -27.27 -30.52 -3.70
N GLN A 563 -26.32 -30.64 -4.63
CA GLN A 563 -25.98 -31.76 -5.53
C GLN A 563 -26.66 -31.85 -6.90
N ASP A 564 -26.25 -30.96 -7.82
CA ASP A 564 -26.31 -31.25 -9.26
C ASP A 564 -24.99 -31.90 -9.72
N ARG A 565 -24.93 -33.24 -9.61
CA ARG A 565 -23.96 -34.06 -10.35
C ARG A 565 -24.50 -34.32 -11.76
N PHE A 566 -24.26 -33.41 -12.70
CA PHE A 566 -24.53 -33.68 -14.11
C PHE A 566 -23.50 -34.64 -14.68
N ILE A 567 -23.83 -35.94 -14.73
CA ILE A 567 -23.09 -36.92 -15.52
C ILE A 567 -23.46 -36.70 -16.99
N SER A 568 -22.51 -36.33 -17.85
CA SER A 568 -22.76 -36.00 -19.26
C SER A 568 -23.26 -37.17 -20.12
N GLY A 569 -23.28 -38.40 -19.58
CA GLY A 569 -23.69 -39.64 -20.25
C GLY A 569 -22.74 -40.13 -21.35
N ARG A 570 -21.63 -39.43 -21.62
CA ARG A 570 -20.65 -39.82 -22.63
C ARG A 570 -19.75 -40.94 -22.13
N THR A 571 -19.49 -41.94 -22.98
CA THR A 571 -18.64 -43.10 -22.66
C THR A 571 -17.66 -43.36 -23.80
N VAL A 572 -16.41 -43.70 -23.46
CA VAL A 572 -15.38 -44.09 -24.43
C VAL A 572 -14.57 -45.27 -23.92
N ALA A 573 -14.17 -46.17 -24.81
CA ALA A 573 -13.25 -47.25 -24.48
C ALA A 573 -11.81 -46.77 -24.68
N VAL A 574 -11.00 -46.82 -23.62
CA VAL A 574 -9.58 -46.43 -23.64
C VAL A 574 -8.74 -47.65 -23.32
N GLN A 575 -7.74 -47.94 -24.16
CA GLN A 575 -6.77 -49.00 -23.88
C GLN A 575 -5.62 -48.45 -23.01
N GLY A 576 -5.18 -49.24 -22.03
CA GLY A 576 -4.07 -48.93 -21.13
C GLY A 576 -3.31 -50.19 -20.72
N SER A 577 -2.04 -50.04 -20.36
CA SER A 577 -1.21 -51.12 -19.82
C SER A 577 -1.34 -51.17 -18.29
N LEU A 578 -1.28 -52.37 -17.69
CA LEU A 578 -1.32 -52.53 -16.22
C LEU A 578 -0.17 -51.81 -15.49
N HIS A 579 0.96 -51.60 -16.17
CA HIS A 579 2.12 -50.88 -15.64
C HIS A 579 2.14 -49.39 -15.98
N GLU A 580 1.11 -48.90 -16.65
CA GLU A 580 0.99 -47.49 -16.99
C GLU A 580 0.56 -46.68 -15.76
N GLU A 581 1.10 -45.48 -15.61
CA GLU A 581 0.61 -44.51 -14.64
C GLU A 581 -0.81 -44.05 -14.98
N VAL A 582 -1.66 -43.96 -13.96
CA VAL A 582 -3.04 -43.50 -14.09
C VAL A 582 -3.11 -42.10 -14.73
N GLY A 583 -2.13 -41.22 -14.48
CA GLY A 583 -2.06 -39.90 -15.09
C GLY A 583 -1.98 -39.92 -16.63
N SER A 584 -1.21 -40.84 -17.20
CA SER A 584 -1.11 -41.01 -18.67
C SER A 584 -2.39 -41.60 -19.26
N PHE A 585 -3.01 -42.54 -18.55
CA PHE A 585 -4.29 -43.13 -18.92
C PHE A 585 -5.43 -42.09 -18.87
N LYS A 586 -5.43 -41.24 -17.83
CA LYS A 586 -6.34 -40.10 -17.62
C LYS A 586 -6.29 -39.10 -18.77
N LEU A 587 -5.09 -38.69 -19.19
CA LEU A 587 -4.89 -37.78 -20.32
C LEU A 587 -5.53 -38.32 -21.61
N ARG A 588 -5.35 -39.61 -21.91
CA ARG A 588 -6.00 -40.23 -23.08
C ARG A 588 -7.52 -40.26 -22.95
N ALA A 589 -8.05 -40.58 -21.76
CA ALA A 589 -9.49 -40.57 -21.52
C ALA A 589 -10.09 -39.16 -21.69
N GLN A 590 -9.42 -38.12 -21.20
CA GLN A 590 -9.82 -36.72 -21.39
C GLN A 590 -9.83 -36.33 -22.87
N SER A 591 -8.77 -36.64 -23.61
CA SER A 591 -8.69 -36.37 -25.05
C SER A 591 -9.78 -37.10 -25.83
N ALA A 592 -10.05 -38.36 -25.48
CA ALA A 592 -11.05 -39.17 -26.16
C ALA A 592 -12.50 -38.73 -25.87
N LEU A 593 -12.76 -38.18 -24.68
CA LEU A 593 -14.06 -37.60 -24.30
C LEU A 593 -14.25 -36.15 -24.74
N ALA A 594 -13.18 -35.48 -25.20
CA ALA A 594 -13.13 -34.06 -25.50
C ALA A 594 -13.64 -33.20 -24.33
N VAL A 595 -13.15 -33.50 -23.12
CA VAL A 595 -13.49 -32.80 -21.87
C VAL A 595 -12.23 -32.21 -21.21
N GLY A 596 -12.43 -31.22 -20.34
CA GLY A 596 -11.35 -30.55 -19.60
C GLY A 596 -10.65 -31.44 -18.56
N LYS A 597 -9.77 -30.84 -17.76
CA LYS A 597 -9.07 -31.53 -16.67
C LYS A 597 -10.07 -32.13 -15.67
N GLY A 598 -9.89 -33.40 -15.32
CA GLY A 598 -10.79 -34.12 -14.41
C GLY A 598 -10.08 -35.23 -13.65
N ARG A 599 -10.75 -35.78 -12.62
CA ARG A 599 -10.29 -36.90 -11.78
C ARG A 599 -10.92 -38.20 -12.27
N LEU A 600 -10.13 -39.28 -12.38
CA LEU A 600 -10.69 -40.61 -12.62
C LEU A 600 -11.17 -41.20 -11.30
N VAL A 601 -12.40 -41.70 -11.31
CA VAL A 601 -13.08 -42.25 -10.14
C VAL A 601 -13.53 -43.66 -10.47
N ASP A 602 -13.29 -44.62 -9.58
CA ASP A 602 -13.78 -45.98 -9.74
C ASP A 602 -15.30 -46.10 -9.47
N SER A 603 -15.84 -47.31 -9.65
CA SER A 603 -17.26 -47.59 -9.43
C SER A 603 -17.72 -47.42 -7.97
N SER A 604 -16.80 -47.36 -7.00
CA SER A 604 -17.09 -47.10 -5.59
C SER A 604 -17.12 -45.60 -5.25
N GLY A 605 -16.74 -44.73 -6.19
CA GLY A 605 -16.62 -43.30 -5.96
C GLY A 605 -15.23 -42.88 -5.45
N ARG A 606 -14.24 -43.76 -5.44
CA ARG A 606 -12.88 -43.45 -5.01
C ARG A 606 -12.06 -42.84 -6.15
N VAL A 607 -11.41 -41.71 -5.88
CA VAL A 607 -10.48 -41.05 -6.82
C VAL A 607 -9.21 -41.89 -6.96
N LEU A 608 -8.80 -42.15 -8.19
CA LEU A 608 -7.57 -42.85 -8.52
C LEU A 608 -6.37 -41.89 -8.47
N ASP A 609 -5.30 -42.29 -7.78
CA ASP A 609 -4.07 -41.50 -7.69
C ASP A 609 -3.37 -41.46 -9.05
N ALA A 610 -3.12 -40.26 -9.58
CA ALA A 610 -2.50 -40.06 -10.89
C ALA A 610 -1.06 -40.61 -10.98
N SER A 611 -0.37 -40.71 -9.84
CA SER A 611 1.01 -41.21 -9.75
C SER A 611 1.11 -42.73 -9.58
N ALA A 612 0.00 -43.40 -9.25
CA ALA A 612 -0.05 -44.84 -9.11
C ALA A 612 -0.16 -45.54 -10.47
N THR A 613 0.25 -46.80 -10.55
CA THR A 613 -0.04 -47.61 -11.75
C THR A 613 -1.49 -48.10 -11.77
N ILE A 614 -2.02 -48.40 -12.95
CA ILE A 614 -3.38 -48.98 -13.10
C ILE A 614 -3.54 -50.23 -12.22
N ASN A 615 -2.49 -51.06 -12.15
CA ASN A 615 -2.49 -52.27 -11.33
C ASN A 615 -2.55 -51.97 -9.82
N ASP A 616 -1.82 -50.95 -9.34
CA ASP A 616 -1.84 -50.56 -7.92
C ASP A 616 -3.20 -50.01 -7.48
N CYS A 617 -3.98 -49.50 -8.44
CA CYS A 617 -5.34 -49.02 -8.24
C CYS A 617 -6.40 -50.14 -8.27
N ASN A 618 -6.02 -51.41 -8.46
CA ASN A 618 -6.92 -52.55 -8.60
C ASN A 618 -7.96 -52.42 -9.74
N VAL A 619 -7.67 -51.62 -10.77
CA VAL A 619 -8.55 -51.48 -11.93
C VAL A 619 -8.36 -52.68 -12.87
N GLN A 620 -9.45 -53.37 -13.21
CA GLN A 620 -9.47 -54.56 -14.06
C GLN A 620 -10.00 -54.27 -15.47
N ASN A 621 -9.69 -55.17 -16.40
CA ASN A 621 -10.21 -55.07 -17.77
C ASN A 621 -11.74 -55.20 -17.78
N GLY A 622 -12.42 -54.17 -18.28
CA GLY A 622 -13.88 -54.09 -18.31
C GLY A 622 -14.49 -53.24 -17.19
N ASP A 623 -13.67 -52.71 -16.27
CA ASP A 623 -14.15 -51.79 -15.24
C ASP A 623 -14.60 -50.45 -15.86
N SER A 624 -15.73 -49.93 -15.34
CA SER A 624 -16.22 -48.59 -15.69
C SER A 624 -15.64 -47.55 -14.73
N LEU A 625 -14.84 -46.63 -15.26
CA LEU A 625 -14.35 -45.46 -14.54
C LEU A 625 -15.15 -44.21 -14.92
N THR A 626 -15.44 -43.36 -13.94
CA THR A 626 -16.10 -42.08 -14.14
C THR A 626 -15.06 -40.97 -14.13
N LEU A 627 -14.99 -40.19 -15.21
CA LEU A 627 -14.17 -38.98 -15.24
C LEU A 627 -14.97 -37.82 -14.62
N HIS A 628 -14.64 -37.45 -13.40
CA HIS A 628 -15.26 -36.36 -12.66
C HIS A 628 -14.52 -35.05 -12.93
N VAL A 629 -15.19 -34.12 -13.63
CA VAL A 629 -14.67 -32.77 -13.89
C VAL A 629 -15.28 -31.83 -12.85
N SER A 630 -14.48 -31.41 -11.86
CA SER A 630 -14.91 -30.43 -10.87
C SER A 630 -14.88 -29.03 -11.46
N ARG A 631 -15.73 -28.12 -10.96
CA ARG A 631 -15.63 -26.70 -11.32
C ARG A 631 -14.29 -26.16 -10.83
N SER A 632 -13.59 -25.46 -11.70
CA SER A 632 -12.40 -24.70 -11.37
C SER A 632 -12.74 -23.50 -10.50
N GLN A 633 -11.90 -23.26 -9.50
CA GLN A 633 -12.04 -22.15 -8.55
C GLN A 633 -10.74 -21.35 -8.55
N ALA A 634 -10.84 -20.04 -8.76
CA ALA A 634 -9.69 -19.13 -8.64
C ALA A 634 -9.89 -18.24 -7.41
N LEU A 635 -8.82 -18.06 -6.65
CA LEU A 635 -8.75 -17.19 -5.48
C LEU A 635 -7.60 -16.19 -5.67
N ALA A 636 -7.79 -14.97 -5.19
CA ALA A 636 -6.77 -13.93 -5.19
C ALA A 636 -6.31 -13.61 -3.76
N SER A 637 -5.03 -13.29 -3.60
CA SER A 637 -4.48 -12.48 -2.51
C SER A 637 -4.27 -11.04 -3.00
N GLN A 638 -3.62 -10.19 -2.21
CA GLN A 638 -3.38 -8.79 -2.58
C GLN A 638 -2.61 -8.64 -3.90
N LEU A 639 -1.64 -9.53 -4.16
CA LEU A 639 -0.73 -9.44 -5.31
C LEU A 639 -0.57 -10.77 -6.08
N SER A 640 -1.39 -11.80 -5.81
CA SER A 640 -1.22 -13.12 -6.43
C SER A 640 -2.54 -13.85 -6.61
N PHE A 641 -2.57 -14.81 -7.52
CA PHE A 641 -3.71 -15.69 -7.77
C PHE A 641 -3.31 -17.15 -7.60
N ALA A 642 -4.28 -17.95 -7.15
CA ALA A 642 -4.21 -19.40 -7.11
C ALA A 642 -5.51 -20.00 -7.67
N ALA A 643 -5.39 -20.89 -8.65
CA ALA A 643 -6.52 -21.58 -9.27
C ALA A 643 -6.45 -23.10 -9.02
N ILE A 644 -7.52 -23.66 -8.45
CA ILE A 644 -7.79 -25.10 -8.42
C ILE A 644 -8.31 -25.50 -9.79
N LEU A 645 -7.58 -26.38 -10.46
CA LEU A 645 -7.94 -26.90 -11.78
C LEU A 645 -8.92 -28.07 -11.64
N GLY A 646 -9.65 -28.42 -12.71
CA GLY A 646 -10.70 -29.46 -12.65
C GLY A 646 -10.23 -30.87 -12.25
N ASP A 647 -8.92 -31.15 -12.30
CA ASP A 647 -8.32 -32.39 -11.77
C ASP A 647 -7.84 -32.29 -10.32
N GLY A 648 -7.95 -31.13 -9.67
CA GLY A 648 -7.49 -30.88 -8.30
C GLY A 648 -6.04 -30.45 -8.16
N SER A 649 -5.31 -30.23 -9.27
CA SER A 649 -4.01 -29.55 -9.22
C SER A 649 -4.18 -28.05 -9.07
N VAL A 650 -3.12 -27.34 -8.67
CA VAL A 650 -3.12 -25.88 -8.48
C VAL A 650 -2.16 -25.20 -9.45
N ALA A 651 -2.60 -24.10 -10.03
CA ALA A 651 -1.76 -23.15 -10.76
C ALA A 651 -1.76 -21.80 -10.04
N THR A 652 -0.59 -21.19 -9.86
CA THR A 652 -0.42 -19.86 -9.25
C THR A 652 0.31 -18.92 -10.19
N TRP A 653 0.02 -17.63 -10.09
CA TRP A 653 0.74 -16.57 -10.81
C TRP A 653 0.58 -15.22 -10.08
N GLY A 654 1.40 -14.24 -10.46
CA GLY A 654 1.55 -12.95 -9.74
C GLY A 654 2.89 -12.86 -9.01
N ALA A 655 2.97 -12.00 -7.99
CA ALA A 655 4.19 -11.74 -7.22
C ALA A 655 4.71 -13.02 -6.52
N PRO A 656 5.94 -13.49 -6.84
CA PRO A 656 6.48 -14.75 -6.30
C PRO A 656 6.51 -14.80 -4.77
N GLU A 657 6.94 -13.72 -4.13
CA GLU A 657 7.07 -13.55 -2.69
C GLU A 657 5.73 -13.60 -1.93
N THR A 658 4.62 -13.24 -2.57
CA THR A 658 3.28 -13.29 -1.97
C THR A 658 2.46 -14.53 -2.35
N GLY A 659 3.13 -15.57 -2.87
CA GLY A 659 2.51 -16.85 -3.22
C GLY A 659 2.15 -17.03 -4.69
N GLY A 660 2.61 -16.14 -5.57
CA GLY A 660 2.50 -16.29 -7.03
C GLY A 660 3.31 -17.48 -7.58
N ASP A 661 4.35 -17.93 -6.87
CA ASP A 661 5.10 -19.15 -7.21
C ASP A 661 4.85 -20.27 -6.18
N CYS A 662 4.26 -21.39 -6.63
CA CYS A 662 4.09 -22.61 -5.84
C CYS A 662 5.05 -23.74 -6.25
N SER A 663 6.05 -23.48 -7.08
CA SER A 663 6.97 -24.51 -7.63
C SER A 663 7.60 -25.39 -6.56
N GLY A 664 7.97 -24.83 -5.40
CA GLY A 664 8.55 -25.55 -4.26
C GLY A 664 7.60 -26.55 -3.60
N VAL A 665 6.29 -26.36 -3.71
CA VAL A 665 5.26 -27.22 -3.10
C VAL A 665 4.35 -27.89 -4.13
N LYS A 666 4.60 -27.70 -5.42
CA LYS A 666 3.74 -28.17 -6.54
C LYS A 666 3.42 -29.66 -6.49
N ASN A 667 4.39 -30.49 -6.11
CA ASN A 667 4.19 -31.94 -6.01
C ASN A 667 3.28 -32.34 -4.83
N GLN A 668 3.10 -31.45 -3.85
CA GLN A 668 2.22 -31.67 -2.69
C GLN A 668 0.79 -31.17 -2.95
N LEU A 669 0.60 -30.23 -3.89
CA LEU A 669 -0.69 -29.64 -4.27
C LEU A 669 -1.46 -30.54 -5.26
N GLN A 670 -1.79 -31.76 -4.81
CA GLN A 670 -2.57 -32.74 -5.57
C GLN A 670 -3.90 -33.02 -4.85
N ASN A 671 -4.99 -33.11 -5.60
CA ASN A 671 -6.34 -33.29 -5.06
C ASN A 671 -6.74 -32.19 -4.05
N VAL A 672 -6.38 -30.94 -4.34
CA VAL A 672 -6.80 -29.78 -3.56
C VAL A 672 -8.33 -29.63 -3.63
N GLU A 673 -8.94 -29.35 -2.49
CA GLU A 673 -10.39 -29.13 -2.36
C GLU A 673 -10.73 -27.67 -2.07
N GLN A 674 -9.91 -26.99 -1.26
CA GLN A 674 -10.11 -25.59 -0.90
C GLN A 674 -8.77 -24.87 -0.78
N ILE A 675 -8.74 -23.59 -1.14
CA ILE A 675 -7.61 -22.68 -0.89
C ILE A 675 -8.15 -21.49 -0.08
N GLN A 676 -7.34 -21.00 0.85
CA GLN A 676 -7.55 -19.76 1.58
C GLN A 676 -6.31 -18.87 1.46
N ALA A 677 -6.50 -17.56 1.50
CA ALA A 677 -5.43 -16.57 1.35
C ALA A 677 -5.41 -15.57 2.51
N THR A 678 -4.22 -15.25 3.01
CA THR A 678 -3.96 -14.00 3.74
C THR A 678 -3.58 -12.91 2.73
N ARG A 679 -3.14 -11.73 3.18
CA ARG A 679 -2.66 -10.69 2.26
C ARG A 679 -1.51 -11.15 1.37
N SER A 680 -0.65 -12.06 1.88
CA SER A 680 0.62 -12.42 1.23
C SER A 680 0.96 -13.92 1.26
N ALA A 681 0.04 -14.79 1.67
CA ALA A 681 0.28 -16.24 1.69
C ALA A 681 -1.00 -17.04 1.41
N PHE A 682 -0.84 -18.31 1.07
CA PHE A 682 -1.94 -19.25 0.78
C PHE A 682 -1.83 -20.53 1.61
N ALA A 683 -2.99 -21.12 1.90
CA ALA A 683 -3.13 -22.43 2.53
C ALA A 683 -4.16 -23.27 1.77
N ALA A 684 -3.77 -24.46 1.34
CA ALA A 684 -4.62 -25.42 0.63
C ALA A 684 -5.00 -26.60 1.52
N ILE A 685 -6.29 -26.95 1.54
CA ILE A 685 -6.80 -28.19 2.13
C ILE A 685 -6.88 -29.25 1.02
N LEU A 686 -6.21 -30.37 1.23
CA LEU A 686 -6.23 -31.53 0.33
C LEU A 686 -7.41 -32.44 0.67
N ALA A 687 -7.86 -33.27 -0.27
CA ALA A 687 -8.89 -34.29 -0.05
C ALA A 687 -8.58 -35.31 1.06
N SER A 688 -7.31 -35.40 1.48
CA SER A 688 -6.89 -36.19 2.63
C SER A 688 -7.14 -35.50 3.98
N GLY A 689 -7.62 -34.25 3.99
CA GLY A 689 -7.69 -33.38 5.16
C GLY A 689 -6.34 -32.85 5.64
N SER A 690 -5.27 -32.99 4.84
CA SER A 690 -3.95 -32.39 5.13
C SER A 690 -3.85 -30.98 4.54
N VAL A 691 -2.94 -30.16 5.08
CA VAL A 691 -2.74 -28.77 4.65
C VAL A 691 -1.37 -28.57 4.02
N VAL A 692 -1.32 -27.78 2.95
CA VAL A 692 -0.08 -27.32 2.30
C VAL A 692 -0.11 -25.79 2.24
N THR A 693 0.95 -25.11 2.67
CA THR A 693 1.06 -23.65 2.68
C THR A 693 2.22 -23.17 1.80
N TRP A 694 2.09 -21.95 1.26
CA TRP A 694 3.17 -21.27 0.50
C TRP A 694 2.96 -19.75 0.48
N GLY A 695 3.96 -19.00 0.03
CA GLY A 695 4.00 -17.53 0.06
C GLY A 695 4.86 -17.00 1.21
N ASP A 696 4.60 -15.76 1.64
CA ASP A 696 5.39 -15.11 2.68
C ASP A 696 5.29 -15.87 4.02
N ALA A 697 6.45 -16.24 4.57
CA ALA A 697 6.53 -17.02 5.79
C ALA A 697 5.92 -16.28 7.00
N SER A 698 6.12 -14.96 7.08
CA SER A 698 5.61 -14.15 8.20
C SER A 698 4.07 -14.04 8.19
N SER A 699 3.47 -14.18 7.00
CA SER A 699 2.03 -14.12 6.75
C SER A 699 1.35 -15.50 6.73
N GLY A 700 2.05 -16.55 7.17
CA GLY A 700 1.51 -17.92 7.28
C GLY A 700 1.85 -18.86 6.12
N GLY A 701 2.78 -18.48 5.24
CA GLY A 701 3.30 -19.34 4.17
C GLY A 701 4.10 -20.54 4.69
N ASP A 702 4.64 -20.47 5.91
CA ASP A 702 5.29 -21.58 6.60
C ASP A 702 4.43 -22.11 7.76
N SER A 703 3.99 -23.37 7.64
CA SER A 703 3.22 -24.11 8.66
C SER A 703 4.02 -25.24 9.32
N SER A 704 5.34 -25.33 9.06
CA SER A 704 6.21 -26.44 9.50
C SER A 704 6.14 -26.72 11.01
N ALA A 705 6.01 -25.68 11.84
CA ALA A 705 5.89 -25.79 13.29
C ALA A 705 4.62 -26.54 13.76
N VAL A 706 3.55 -26.51 12.95
CA VAL A 706 2.24 -27.12 13.28
C VAL A 706 1.84 -28.24 12.32
N GLN A 707 2.63 -28.50 11.27
CA GLN A 707 2.32 -29.44 10.19
C GLN A 707 1.94 -30.85 10.68
N ALA A 708 2.61 -31.37 11.70
CA ALA A 708 2.31 -32.68 12.26
C ALA A 708 0.91 -32.78 12.91
N LYS A 709 0.33 -31.65 13.29
CA LYS A 709 -0.99 -31.51 13.92
C LYS A 709 -2.10 -31.13 12.93
N LEU A 710 -1.77 -30.62 11.74
CA LEU A 710 -2.72 -30.28 10.68
C LEU A 710 -3.18 -31.53 9.91
N LYS A 711 -3.96 -32.37 10.59
CA LYS A 711 -4.57 -33.58 10.04
C LYS A 711 -6.08 -33.52 10.23
N ASP A 712 -6.83 -34.03 9.27
CA ASP A 712 -8.29 -33.99 9.28
C ASP A 712 -8.82 -32.54 9.41
N VAL A 713 -8.21 -31.61 8.67
CA VAL A 713 -8.62 -30.21 8.63
C VAL A 713 -9.90 -30.08 7.81
N GLN A 714 -10.91 -29.44 8.40
CA GLN A 714 -12.24 -29.27 7.80
C GLN A 714 -12.44 -27.86 7.22
N GLN A 715 -11.88 -26.85 7.87
CA GLN A 715 -11.97 -25.45 7.43
C GLN A 715 -10.72 -24.68 7.85
N ILE A 716 -10.32 -23.71 7.03
CA ILE A 716 -9.31 -22.71 7.36
C ILE A 716 -9.96 -21.32 7.27
N GLN A 717 -9.67 -20.46 8.24
CA GLN A 717 -9.99 -19.04 8.23
C GLN A 717 -8.69 -18.24 8.24
N ALA A 718 -8.62 -17.15 7.47
CA ALA A 718 -7.45 -16.28 7.36
C ALA A 718 -7.74 -14.89 7.96
N SER A 719 -6.81 -14.35 8.75
CA SER A 719 -6.74 -12.93 9.08
C SER A 719 -5.82 -12.21 8.09
N GLY A 720 -5.45 -10.95 8.34
CA GLY A 720 -4.54 -10.22 7.46
C GLY A 720 -3.18 -10.91 7.25
N ARG A 721 -2.66 -11.62 8.26
CA ARG A 721 -1.32 -12.24 8.25
C ARG A 721 -1.22 -13.59 8.99
N ALA A 722 -2.34 -14.22 9.34
CA ALA A 722 -2.33 -15.50 10.05
C ALA A 722 -3.50 -16.40 9.61
N PHE A 723 -3.40 -17.69 9.92
CA PHE A 723 -4.42 -18.69 9.65
C PHE A 723 -4.86 -19.41 10.92
N ALA A 724 -6.12 -19.83 10.95
CA ALA A 724 -6.71 -20.69 11.96
C ALA A 724 -7.47 -21.85 11.29
N ALA A 725 -7.09 -23.09 11.59
CA ALA A 725 -7.68 -24.30 11.03
C ALA A 725 -8.56 -25.02 12.07
N ILE A 726 -9.80 -25.35 11.70
CA ILE A 726 -10.69 -26.21 12.48
C ILE A 726 -10.43 -27.67 12.06
N LEU A 727 -10.07 -28.52 13.03
CA LEU A 727 -9.85 -29.94 12.83
C LEU A 727 -11.17 -30.73 13.00
N GLY A 728 -11.25 -31.94 12.45
CA GLY A 728 -12.44 -32.81 12.51
C GLY A 728 -12.83 -33.25 13.91
N ASN A 729 -11.94 -33.11 14.89
CA ASN A 729 -12.23 -33.30 16.32
C ASN A 729 -12.77 -32.02 17.02
N GLY A 730 -12.97 -30.92 16.29
CA GLY A 730 -13.45 -29.64 16.79
C GLY A 730 -12.41 -28.77 17.50
N THR A 731 -11.12 -29.11 17.44
CA THR A 731 -10.03 -28.26 17.98
C THR A 731 -9.45 -27.32 16.91
N VAL A 732 -8.74 -26.28 17.33
CA VAL A 732 -8.19 -25.26 16.42
C VAL A 732 -6.67 -25.22 16.47
N MET A 733 -6.03 -25.20 15.30
CA MET A 733 -4.59 -24.95 15.13
C MET A 733 -4.37 -23.61 14.44
N THR A 734 -3.43 -22.80 14.93
CA THR A 734 -3.11 -21.48 14.35
C THR A 734 -1.65 -21.39 13.94
N TRP A 735 -1.35 -20.59 12.92
CA TRP A 735 0.02 -20.25 12.50
C TRP A 735 0.06 -18.92 11.73
N GLY A 736 1.25 -18.42 11.46
CA GLY A 736 1.49 -17.10 10.87
C GLY A 736 1.87 -16.05 11.92
N HIS A 737 1.66 -14.77 11.63
CA HIS A 737 2.13 -13.69 12.49
C HIS A 737 1.48 -13.74 13.89
N PHE A 738 2.28 -13.76 14.95
CA PHE A 738 1.81 -13.91 16.33
C PHE A 738 0.77 -12.84 16.70
N ASN A 739 1.05 -11.56 16.39
CA ASN A 739 0.15 -10.44 16.67
C ASN A 739 -1.09 -10.39 15.77
N ALA A 740 -1.17 -11.22 14.72
CA ALA A 740 -2.36 -11.33 13.86
C ALA A 740 -3.23 -12.54 14.23
N GLY A 741 -2.94 -13.18 15.38
CA GLY A 741 -3.63 -14.38 15.86
C GLY A 741 -2.97 -15.71 15.47
N GLY A 742 -1.72 -15.68 14.99
CA GLY A 742 -0.94 -16.88 14.69
C GLY A 742 -0.58 -17.69 15.95
N ASP A 743 -0.51 -17.04 17.12
CA ASP A 743 -0.33 -17.69 18.42
C ASP A 743 -1.66 -17.73 19.20
N SER A 744 -2.17 -18.93 19.47
CA SER A 744 -3.37 -19.20 20.27
C SER A 744 -3.05 -19.94 21.58
N SER A 745 -1.77 -20.05 21.96
CA SER A 745 -1.32 -20.85 23.12
C SER A 745 -2.01 -20.47 24.42
N ALA A 746 -2.29 -19.18 24.64
CA ALA A 746 -2.98 -18.67 25.83
C ALA A 746 -4.43 -19.17 25.98
N VAL A 747 -5.10 -19.49 24.87
CA VAL A 747 -6.51 -19.92 24.84
C VAL A 747 -6.69 -21.34 24.32
N HIS A 748 -5.60 -22.06 24.05
CA HIS A 748 -5.61 -23.39 23.41
C HIS A 748 -6.54 -24.39 24.11
N ASP A 749 -6.55 -24.40 25.46
CA ASP A 749 -7.39 -25.31 26.24
C ASP A 749 -8.90 -25.04 26.12
N GLN A 750 -9.27 -23.83 25.69
CA GLN A 750 -10.64 -23.36 25.50
C GLN A 750 -11.15 -23.61 24.08
N LEU A 751 -10.26 -23.77 23.09
CA LEU A 751 -10.58 -23.98 21.68
C LEU A 751 -10.96 -25.45 21.38
N LYS A 752 -12.08 -25.89 21.96
CA LYS A 752 -12.64 -27.25 21.81
C LYS A 752 -14.10 -27.17 21.35
N ASN A 753 -14.50 -28.05 20.45
CA ASN A 753 -15.83 -28.06 19.83
C ASN A 753 -16.15 -26.73 19.12
N VAL A 754 -15.16 -26.15 18.45
CA VAL A 754 -15.31 -24.92 17.65
C VAL A 754 -16.17 -25.22 16.42
N GLN A 755 -17.18 -24.40 16.15
CA GLN A 755 -18.06 -24.52 14.98
C GLN A 755 -17.72 -23.54 13.87
N GLN A 756 -17.36 -22.30 14.23
CA GLN A 756 -17.04 -21.25 13.28
C GLN A 756 -15.95 -20.34 13.85
N ILE A 757 -15.13 -19.78 12.97
CA ILE A 757 -14.13 -18.77 13.29
C ILE A 757 -14.39 -17.57 12.40
N GLN A 758 -14.42 -16.38 13.00
CA GLN A 758 -14.41 -15.11 12.30
C GLN A 758 -13.10 -14.37 12.59
N SER A 759 -12.66 -13.53 11.65
CA SER A 759 -11.38 -12.84 11.72
C SER A 759 -11.56 -11.34 11.48
N SER A 760 -10.92 -10.51 12.30
CA SER A 760 -10.63 -9.11 11.98
C SER A 760 -9.30 -9.03 11.23
N GLY A 761 -8.76 -7.82 11.03
CA GLY A 761 -7.45 -7.63 10.41
C GLY A 761 -6.30 -8.32 11.17
N ARG A 762 -6.40 -8.42 12.50
CA ARG A 762 -5.33 -8.94 13.39
C ARG A 762 -5.80 -9.82 14.55
N ALA A 763 -7.07 -10.20 14.62
CA ALA A 763 -7.59 -11.06 15.67
C ALA A 763 -8.60 -12.08 15.13
N PHE A 764 -8.89 -13.10 15.95
CA PHE A 764 -9.89 -14.12 15.66
C PHE A 764 -10.89 -14.24 16.82
N ALA A 765 -12.11 -14.64 16.47
CA ALA A 765 -13.18 -15.00 17.40
C ALA A 765 -13.78 -16.35 16.97
N ALA A 766 -13.67 -17.36 17.84
CA ALA A 766 -14.23 -18.69 17.65
C ALA A 766 -15.56 -18.81 18.39
N VAL A 767 -16.61 -19.29 17.72
CA VAL A 767 -17.88 -19.68 18.36
C VAL A 767 -17.87 -21.18 18.60
N LEU A 768 -18.09 -21.56 19.86
CA LEU A 768 -18.12 -22.96 20.29
C LEU A 768 -19.52 -23.56 20.09
N GLN A 769 -19.61 -24.89 20.16
CA GLN A 769 -20.87 -25.63 20.01
C GLN A 769 -21.95 -25.26 21.05
N ASP A 770 -21.56 -24.75 22.22
CA ASP A 770 -22.47 -24.26 23.25
C ASP A 770 -22.88 -22.79 23.05
N GLY A 771 -22.44 -22.16 21.97
CA GLY A 771 -22.71 -20.76 21.64
C GLY A 771 -21.85 -19.74 22.42
N SER A 772 -20.86 -20.19 23.20
CA SER A 772 -19.87 -19.28 23.80
C SER A 772 -18.79 -18.86 22.80
N VAL A 773 -18.06 -17.77 23.11
CA VAL A 773 -17.03 -17.21 22.23
C VAL A 773 -15.67 -17.18 22.92
N VAL A 774 -14.63 -17.56 22.18
CA VAL A 774 -13.22 -17.45 22.59
C VAL A 774 -12.49 -16.57 21.58
N THR A 775 -11.78 -15.55 22.05
CA THR A 775 -11.04 -14.60 21.21
C THR A 775 -9.53 -14.67 21.45
N TRP A 776 -8.74 -14.34 20.43
CA TRP A 776 -7.27 -14.21 20.53
C TRP A 776 -6.70 -13.35 19.40
N GLY A 777 -5.43 -12.96 19.52
CA GLY A 777 -4.74 -12.05 18.59
C GLY A 777 -4.48 -10.68 19.22
N ALA A 778 -4.34 -9.64 18.40
CA ALA A 778 -4.11 -8.28 18.90
C ALA A 778 -5.27 -7.83 19.82
N PRO A 779 -5.01 -7.48 21.10
CA PRO A 779 -6.06 -7.12 22.06
C PRO A 779 -6.96 -5.97 21.58
N GLU A 780 -6.34 -4.91 21.05
CA GLU A 780 -7.04 -3.72 20.56
C GLU A 780 -7.92 -3.99 19.32
N ASP A 781 -7.60 -5.01 18.52
CA ASP A 781 -8.35 -5.38 17.30
C ASP A 781 -9.41 -6.46 17.56
N GLY A 782 -9.79 -6.64 18.84
CA GLY A 782 -10.82 -7.57 19.29
C GLY A 782 -10.31 -8.94 19.77
N GLY A 783 -8.99 -9.09 19.95
CA GLY A 783 -8.38 -10.29 20.54
C GLY A 783 -8.59 -10.43 22.04
N ASP A 784 -9.02 -9.37 22.74
CA ASP A 784 -9.46 -9.41 24.13
C ASP A 784 -10.97 -9.08 24.23
N SER A 785 -11.78 -10.07 24.62
CA SER A 785 -13.21 -9.92 24.89
C SER A 785 -13.58 -9.94 26.37
N SER A 786 -12.59 -9.85 27.27
CA SER A 786 -12.77 -10.05 28.71
C SER A 786 -13.81 -9.12 29.34
N ALA A 787 -13.93 -7.87 28.85
CA ALA A 787 -14.93 -6.90 29.28
C ALA A 787 -16.39 -7.31 28.96
N VAL A 788 -16.62 -8.14 27.94
CA VAL A 788 -17.96 -8.56 27.49
C VAL A 788 -18.17 -10.08 27.56
N GLN A 789 -17.20 -10.82 28.11
CA GLN A 789 -17.19 -12.29 28.07
C GLN A 789 -18.44 -12.92 28.69
N ASP A 790 -18.99 -12.31 29.74
CA ASP A 790 -20.22 -12.78 30.40
C ASP A 790 -21.48 -12.65 29.54
N GLN A 791 -21.44 -11.79 28.52
CA GLN A 791 -22.52 -11.51 27.58
C GLN A 791 -22.43 -12.38 26.31
N LEU A 792 -21.24 -12.91 25.97
CA LEU A 792 -20.99 -13.73 24.78
C LEU A 792 -21.44 -15.19 24.99
N LYS A 793 -22.76 -15.37 25.17
CA LYS A 793 -23.43 -16.66 25.33
C LYS A 793 -24.55 -16.79 24.30
N ASN A 794 -24.77 -17.99 23.78
CA ASN A 794 -25.76 -18.26 22.72
C ASN A 794 -25.54 -17.38 21.47
N VAL A 795 -24.29 -17.14 21.10
CA VAL A 795 -23.92 -16.38 19.90
C VAL A 795 -24.26 -17.19 18.66
N GLN A 796 -24.99 -16.60 17.72
CA GLN A 796 -25.36 -17.24 16.45
C GLN A 796 -24.41 -16.84 15.31
N GLN A 797 -24.07 -15.56 15.23
CA GLN A 797 -23.24 -15.00 14.16
C GLN A 797 -22.32 -13.92 14.71
N ILE A 798 -21.11 -13.85 14.18
CA ILE A 798 -20.17 -12.75 14.43
C ILE A 798 -19.89 -12.07 13.09
N GLN A 799 -19.82 -10.74 13.10
CA GLN A 799 -19.32 -9.92 12.00
C GLN A 799 -18.11 -9.13 12.47
N ALA A 800 -17.13 -8.94 11.60
CA ALA A 800 -15.86 -8.29 11.93
C ALA A 800 -15.64 -7.08 11.02
N SER A 801 -15.19 -5.98 11.61
CA SER A 801 -14.50 -4.91 10.89
C SER A 801 -12.99 -5.20 10.88
N SER A 802 -12.17 -4.28 10.36
CA SER A 802 -10.71 -4.44 10.41
C SER A 802 -10.17 -4.50 11.85
N HIS A 803 -10.88 -3.91 12.82
CA HIS A 803 -10.40 -3.71 14.19
C HIS A 803 -11.41 -4.04 15.30
N ALA A 804 -12.60 -4.55 14.98
CA ALA A 804 -13.64 -4.83 15.98
C ALA A 804 -14.57 -5.97 15.54
N PHE A 805 -15.37 -6.47 16.49
CA PHE A 805 -16.38 -7.50 16.27
C PHE A 805 -17.75 -7.09 16.80
N ALA A 806 -18.79 -7.60 16.14
CA ALA A 806 -20.18 -7.53 16.57
C ALA A 806 -20.82 -8.93 16.53
N ALA A 807 -21.27 -9.43 17.66
CA ALA A 807 -21.96 -10.71 17.79
C ALA A 807 -23.48 -10.52 17.87
N ILE A 808 -24.23 -11.30 17.08
CA ILE A 808 -25.69 -11.43 17.16
C ILE A 808 -25.99 -12.64 18.06
N LEU A 809 -26.72 -12.40 19.15
CA LEU A 809 -27.15 -13.45 20.09
C LEU A 809 -28.44 -14.14 19.63
N GLU A 810 -28.79 -15.27 20.24
CA GLU A 810 -30.03 -16.01 19.95
C GLU A 810 -31.31 -15.18 20.15
N ASP A 811 -31.29 -14.23 21.08
CA ASP A 811 -32.39 -13.28 21.30
C ASP A 811 -32.38 -12.09 20.33
N ARG A 812 -31.48 -12.11 19.34
CA ARG A 812 -31.26 -11.06 18.32
C ARG A 812 -30.79 -9.72 18.87
N SER A 813 -30.26 -9.68 20.10
CA SER A 813 -29.47 -8.55 20.59
C SER A 813 -28.03 -8.61 20.06
N VAL A 814 -27.31 -7.49 20.19
CA VAL A 814 -25.93 -7.36 19.70
C VAL A 814 -24.97 -7.03 20.83
N VAL A 815 -23.83 -7.72 20.84
CA VAL A 815 -22.70 -7.44 21.73
C VAL A 815 -21.49 -7.07 20.87
N THR A 816 -20.81 -5.97 21.19
CA THR A 816 -19.64 -5.48 20.44
C THR A 816 -18.39 -5.43 21.32
N TRP A 817 -17.22 -5.61 20.71
CA TRP A 817 -15.91 -5.46 21.37
C TRP A 817 -14.79 -5.19 20.35
N GLY A 818 -13.60 -4.85 20.85
CA GLY A 818 -12.45 -4.41 20.05
C GLY A 818 -12.30 -2.89 20.04
N PHE A 819 -11.66 -2.35 19.00
CA PHE A 819 -11.32 -0.93 18.98
C PHE A 819 -12.58 -0.06 18.98
N SER A 820 -12.71 0.78 20.01
CA SER A 820 -13.96 1.51 20.30
C SER A 820 -14.43 2.38 19.13
N ARG A 821 -13.50 3.05 18.43
CA ARG A 821 -13.84 3.89 17.26
C ARG A 821 -14.18 3.08 16.01
N ALA A 822 -13.66 1.86 15.88
CA ALA A 822 -13.96 0.98 14.75
C ALA A 822 -15.25 0.17 14.92
N GLY A 823 -16.12 0.58 15.84
CA GLY A 823 -17.39 -0.06 16.15
C GLY A 823 -17.35 -1.09 17.27
N GLY A 824 -16.22 -1.21 17.99
CA GLY A 824 -16.10 -2.07 19.18
C GLY A 824 -16.88 -1.57 20.40
N ASN A 825 -17.48 -0.36 20.33
CA ASN A 825 -18.38 0.17 21.34
C ASN A 825 -19.72 0.62 20.71
N SER A 826 -20.78 -0.15 20.96
CA SER A 826 -22.16 0.16 20.53
C SER A 826 -23.03 0.83 21.60
N SER A 827 -22.47 1.28 22.74
CA SER A 827 -23.26 1.73 23.91
C SER A 827 -24.24 2.87 23.59
N ALA A 828 -23.87 3.76 22.67
CA ALA A 828 -24.70 4.89 22.24
C ALA A 828 -25.99 4.45 21.50
N VAL A 829 -25.94 3.31 20.82
CA VAL A 829 -27.05 2.76 20.02
C VAL A 829 -27.60 1.44 20.57
N GLN A 830 -27.09 0.97 21.71
CA GLN A 830 -27.42 -0.34 22.27
C GLN A 830 -28.92 -0.57 22.45
N ALA A 831 -29.66 0.46 22.86
CA ALA A 831 -31.12 0.40 23.03
C ALA A 831 -31.89 0.23 21.71
N GLN A 832 -31.26 0.52 20.56
CA GLN A 832 -31.84 0.38 19.23
C GLN A 832 -31.47 -0.97 18.57
N LEU A 833 -30.40 -1.62 19.03
CA LEU A 833 -29.91 -2.91 18.53
C LEU A 833 -30.69 -4.09 19.12
N THR A 834 -32.00 -4.09 18.88
CA THR A 834 -32.93 -5.15 19.25
C THR A 834 -33.54 -5.78 18.00
N ASN A 835 -33.79 -7.09 18.01
CA ASN A 835 -34.33 -7.83 16.87
C ASN A 835 -33.50 -7.70 15.58
N VAL A 836 -32.17 -7.60 15.71
CA VAL A 836 -31.23 -7.50 14.58
C VAL A 836 -31.31 -8.75 13.71
N GLN A 837 -31.44 -8.57 12.39
CA GLN A 837 -31.46 -9.67 11.41
C GLN A 837 -30.10 -9.85 10.73
N HIS A 838 -29.43 -8.75 10.42
CA HIS A 838 -28.18 -8.75 9.67
C HIS A 838 -27.30 -7.58 10.11
N ILE A 839 -26.00 -7.78 10.15
CA ILE A 839 -25.00 -6.72 10.35
C ILE A 839 -24.08 -6.72 9.15
N GLN A 840 -23.90 -5.55 8.54
CA GLN A 840 -22.88 -5.32 7.53
C GLN A 840 -21.74 -4.51 8.15
N ALA A 841 -20.52 -5.02 8.06
CA ALA A 841 -19.32 -4.34 8.57
C ALA A 841 -18.58 -3.59 7.44
N SER A 842 -17.95 -2.48 7.79
CA SER A 842 -16.93 -1.79 6.98
C SER A 842 -15.55 -1.92 7.63
N GLY A 843 -14.56 -1.15 7.16
CA GLY A 843 -13.22 -1.15 7.76
C GLY A 843 -13.23 -0.71 9.23
N ALA A 844 -14.11 0.23 9.59
CA ALA A 844 -14.20 0.80 10.93
C ALA A 844 -15.62 1.15 11.41
N ALA A 845 -16.67 0.63 10.76
CA ALA A 845 -18.05 0.87 11.17
C ALA A 845 -18.94 -0.35 10.91
N PHE A 846 -20.17 -0.30 11.43
CA PHE A 846 -21.18 -1.32 11.25
C PHE A 846 -22.55 -0.70 10.94
N ALA A 847 -23.34 -1.42 10.16
CA ALA A 847 -24.74 -1.11 9.88
C ALA A 847 -25.60 -2.35 10.12
N ALA A 848 -26.53 -2.28 11.09
CA ALA A 848 -27.45 -3.36 11.42
C ALA A 848 -28.83 -3.12 10.81
N ILE A 849 -29.40 -4.14 10.16
CA ILE A 849 -30.81 -4.16 9.74
C ILE A 849 -31.61 -4.81 10.87
N ILE A 850 -32.57 -4.07 11.44
CA ILE A 850 -33.50 -4.56 12.47
C ILE A 850 -34.80 -5.09 11.84
N ASP A 851 -35.58 -5.87 12.58
CA ASP A 851 -36.82 -6.53 12.09
C ASP A 851 -37.85 -5.59 11.44
N SER A 852 -37.88 -4.33 11.82
CA SER A 852 -38.72 -3.28 11.22
C SER A 852 -38.26 -2.85 9.82
N GLY A 853 -37.12 -3.35 9.35
CA GLY A 853 -36.47 -2.94 8.11
C GLY A 853 -35.73 -1.60 8.21
N CYS A 854 -35.58 -1.05 9.41
CA CYS A 854 -34.74 0.13 9.66
C CYS A 854 -33.26 -0.26 9.80
N VAL A 855 -32.39 0.73 9.63
CA VAL A 855 -30.94 0.57 9.80
C VAL A 855 -30.45 1.34 11.01
N VAL A 856 -29.58 0.71 11.80
CA VAL A 856 -28.87 1.33 12.92
C VAL A 856 -27.37 1.25 12.63
N THR A 857 -26.69 2.39 12.64
CA THR A 857 -25.24 2.48 12.37
C THR A 857 -24.46 2.88 13.62
N TRP A 858 -23.20 2.43 13.70
CA TRP A 858 -22.23 2.86 14.71
C TRP A 858 -20.80 2.60 14.24
N GLY A 859 -19.82 3.17 14.95
CA GLY A 859 -18.40 3.14 14.58
C GLY A 859 -17.94 4.49 14.04
N ASP A 860 -16.88 4.50 13.22
CA ASP A 860 -16.30 5.77 12.77
C ASP A 860 -17.22 6.44 11.72
N PHE A 861 -17.47 7.72 11.94
CA PHE A 861 -18.36 8.53 11.09
C PHE A 861 -17.97 8.56 9.60
N PRO A 862 -16.70 8.76 9.18
CA PRO A 862 -16.31 8.80 7.77
C PRO A 862 -16.44 7.44 7.10
N ASP A 863 -16.37 6.37 7.90
CA ASP A 863 -16.54 5.00 7.43
C ASP A 863 -18.00 4.55 7.47
N GLY A 864 -18.93 5.51 7.57
CA GLY A 864 -20.38 5.32 7.51
C GLY A 864 -21.03 4.88 8.82
N GLY A 865 -20.36 5.09 9.95
CA GLY A 865 -20.90 4.87 11.29
C GLY A 865 -21.99 5.87 11.72
N ASP A 866 -22.31 6.87 10.90
CA ASP A 866 -23.43 7.80 11.10
C ASP A 866 -24.35 7.87 9.88
N SER A 867 -25.54 7.28 10.01
CA SER A 867 -26.62 7.35 9.02
C SER A 867 -27.68 8.40 9.36
N SER A 868 -27.49 9.23 10.39
CA SER A 868 -28.49 10.23 10.82
C SER A 868 -28.98 11.17 9.70
N PRO A 869 -28.16 11.60 8.71
CA PRO A 869 -28.63 12.46 7.62
C PRO A 869 -29.65 11.80 6.69
N VAL A 870 -29.67 10.46 6.62
CA VAL A 870 -30.54 9.68 5.73
C VAL A 870 -31.48 8.74 6.49
N GLN A 871 -31.52 8.82 7.82
CA GLN A 871 -32.23 7.88 8.68
C GLN A 871 -33.72 7.77 8.35
N GLU A 872 -34.37 8.86 7.94
CA GLU A 872 -35.79 8.86 7.57
C GLU A 872 -36.10 8.06 6.30
N GLN A 873 -35.09 7.89 5.44
CA GLN A 873 -35.15 7.18 4.16
C GLN A 873 -34.80 5.69 4.30
N LEU A 874 -34.01 5.31 5.32
CA LEU A 874 -33.59 3.93 5.58
C LEU A 874 -34.72 3.11 6.23
N LYS A 875 -35.77 2.82 5.46
CA LYS A 875 -36.92 2.00 5.86
C LYS A 875 -37.13 0.87 4.86
N ASN A 876 -37.54 -0.30 5.34
CA ASN A 876 -37.70 -1.51 4.53
C ASN A 876 -36.41 -1.91 3.76
N VAL A 877 -35.24 -1.69 4.35
CA VAL A 877 -33.94 -2.05 3.76
C VAL A 877 -33.83 -3.57 3.62
N GLN A 878 -33.45 -4.03 2.43
CA GLN A 878 -33.27 -5.46 2.11
C GLN A 878 -31.80 -5.87 2.12
N GLN A 879 -30.92 -5.01 1.59
CA GLN A 879 -29.49 -5.29 1.46
C GLN A 879 -28.70 -4.00 1.68
N ILE A 880 -27.50 -4.13 2.25
CA ILE A 880 -26.52 -3.06 2.38
C ILE A 880 -25.22 -3.53 1.72
N GLN A 881 -24.66 -2.71 0.84
CA GLN A 881 -23.36 -2.92 0.23
C GLN A 881 -22.37 -1.86 0.73
N VAL A 882 -21.10 -2.23 0.84
CA VAL A 882 -20.02 -1.38 1.35
C VAL A 882 -18.97 -1.16 0.27
N CYS A 883 -18.49 0.07 0.16
CA CYS A 883 -17.37 0.48 -0.68
C CYS A 883 -16.23 0.97 0.21
N HIS A 884 -15.07 0.32 0.14
CA HIS A 884 -13.91 0.64 0.96
C HIS A 884 -13.00 1.64 0.24
N GLY A 885 -13.34 2.94 0.36
CA GLY A 885 -12.59 4.06 -0.21
C GLY A 885 -11.16 4.22 0.27
N VAL A 886 -10.25 4.70 -0.59
CA VAL A 886 -8.93 5.25 -0.20
C VAL A 886 -9.06 6.57 0.60
N PHE A 887 -10.25 7.20 0.67
CA PHE A 887 -10.51 8.39 1.50
C PHE A 887 -11.71 8.25 2.46
N GLY A 888 -12.18 7.01 2.68
CA GLY A 888 -13.23 6.66 3.64
C GLY A 888 -14.27 5.72 3.05
N THR A 889 -14.98 5.00 3.91
CA THR A 889 -15.97 4.00 3.47
C THR A 889 -17.33 4.65 3.15
N ALA A 890 -17.98 4.18 2.08
CA ALA A 890 -19.37 4.49 1.78
C ALA A 890 -20.26 3.25 1.88
N PHE A 891 -21.54 3.46 2.17
CA PHE A 891 -22.58 2.44 2.17
C PHE A 891 -23.67 2.77 1.15
N ALA A 892 -24.26 1.73 0.57
CA ALA A 892 -25.44 1.81 -0.28
C ALA A 892 -26.48 0.76 0.16
N ALA A 893 -27.67 1.20 0.54
CA ALA A 893 -28.79 0.34 0.91
C ALA A 893 -29.79 0.23 -0.22
N ILE A 894 -30.20 -1.01 -0.56
CA ILE A 894 -31.32 -1.29 -1.46
C ILE A 894 -32.59 -1.43 -0.61
N LEU A 895 -33.59 -0.59 -0.88
CA LEU A 895 -34.89 -0.62 -0.20
C LEU A 895 -35.82 -1.67 -0.81
N GLY A 896 -36.91 -2.02 -0.11
CA GLY A 896 -37.88 -3.02 -0.56
C GLY A 896 -38.65 -2.65 -1.84
N ASP A 897 -38.62 -1.38 -2.27
CA ASP A 897 -39.14 -0.92 -3.56
C ASP A 897 -38.06 -0.88 -4.67
N GLY A 898 -36.83 -1.31 -4.35
CA GLY A 898 -35.68 -1.30 -5.24
C GLY A 898 -35.02 0.07 -5.44
N SER A 899 -35.40 1.10 -4.68
CA SER A 899 -34.63 2.35 -4.65
C SER A 899 -33.35 2.22 -3.82
N VAL A 900 -32.38 3.11 -4.04
CA VAL A 900 -31.08 3.09 -3.34
C VAL A 900 -30.90 4.34 -2.49
N VAL A 901 -30.41 4.16 -1.26
CA VAL A 901 -30.02 5.23 -0.34
C VAL A 901 -28.55 5.04 0.04
N THR A 902 -27.73 6.08 -0.09
CA THR A 902 -26.29 6.04 0.23
C THR A 902 -25.93 6.96 1.39
N TRP A 903 -24.86 6.62 2.11
CA TRP A 903 -24.26 7.46 3.16
C TRP A 903 -22.78 7.11 3.37
N GLY A 904 -22.08 7.87 4.21
CA GLY A 904 -20.63 7.74 4.43
C GLY A 904 -19.82 8.71 3.56
N ALA A 905 -18.58 8.33 3.23
CA ALA A 905 -17.67 9.18 2.48
C ALA A 905 -18.22 9.56 1.09
N ALA A 906 -18.37 10.86 0.84
CA ALA A 906 -18.99 11.37 -0.39
C ALA A 906 -18.21 10.96 -1.66
N GLY A 907 -16.88 11.10 -1.64
CA GLY A 907 -15.99 10.73 -2.75
C GLY A 907 -16.03 9.24 -3.11
N SER A 908 -16.30 8.37 -2.13
CA SER A 908 -16.37 6.90 -2.32
C SER A 908 -17.77 6.41 -2.75
N GLY A 909 -18.69 7.33 -3.07
CA GLY A 909 -20.06 7.01 -3.49
C GLY A 909 -21.11 7.12 -2.37
N GLY A 910 -20.77 7.74 -1.23
CA GLY A 910 -21.73 8.10 -0.19
C GLY A 910 -22.75 9.16 -0.64
N ASP A 911 -22.43 9.91 -1.70
CA ASP A 911 -23.34 10.85 -2.36
C ASP A 911 -23.78 10.32 -3.75
N SER A 912 -25.03 9.86 -3.85
CA SER A 912 -25.65 9.39 -5.10
C SER A 912 -26.55 10.43 -5.79
N ARG A 913 -26.59 11.69 -5.32
CA ARG A 913 -27.58 12.68 -5.81
C ARG A 913 -27.58 12.90 -7.32
N ALA A 914 -26.41 12.81 -7.95
CA ALA A 914 -26.26 12.98 -9.40
C ALA A 914 -26.95 11.87 -10.21
N VAL A 915 -27.07 10.66 -9.64
CA VAL A 915 -27.64 9.48 -10.31
C VAL A 915 -28.94 9.00 -9.66
N GLN A 916 -29.44 9.67 -8.62
CA GLN A 916 -30.58 9.22 -7.81
C GLN A 916 -31.84 8.90 -8.62
N GLU A 917 -32.13 9.67 -9.67
CA GLU A 917 -33.30 9.44 -10.53
C GLU A 917 -33.21 8.15 -11.36
N GLN A 918 -31.99 7.64 -11.56
CA GLN A 918 -31.69 6.41 -12.30
C GLN A 918 -31.66 5.17 -11.40
N LEU A 919 -31.43 5.34 -10.08
CA LEU A 919 -31.35 4.25 -9.09
C LEU A 919 -32.76 3.79 -8.64
N LYS A 920 -33.56 3.29 -9.60
CA LYS A 920 -34.92 2.77 -9.37
C LYS A 920 -35.04 1.32 -9.80
N ASN A 921 -35.62 0.47 -8.96
CA ASN A 921 -35.74 -0.98 -9.19
C ASN A 921 -34.38 -1.69 -9.30
N VAL A 922 -33.35 -1.19 -8.61
CA VAL A 922 -32.01 -1.79 -8.56
C VAL A 922 -32.11 -3.22 -8.02
N GLN A 923 -31.51 -4.18 -8.73
CA GLN A 923 -31.50 -5.59 -8.33
C GLN A 923 -30.27 -5.95 -7.50
N GLN A 924 -29.11 -5.37 -7.85
CA GLN A 924 -27.84 -5.67 -7.23
C GLN A 924 -26.93 -4.45 -7.29
N ILE A 925 -26.09 -4.28 -6.28
CA ILE A 925 -25.00 -3.30 -6.26
C ILE A 925 -23.69 -4.07 -6.12
N GLN A 926 -22.68 -3.67 -6.89
CA GLN A 926 -21.28 -4.06 -6.70
C GLN A 926 -20.47 -2.84 -6.32
N ALA A 927 -19.40 -3.04 -5.56
CA ALA A 927 -18.56 -1.96 -5.04
C ALA A 927 -17.08 -2.24 -5.34
N SER A 928 -16.36 -1.22 -5.77
CA SER A 928 -14.89 -1.18 -5.82
C SER A 928 -14.35 -0.52 -4.55
N SER A 929 -13.06 -0.18 -4.49
CA SER A 929 -12.45 0.57 -3.39
C SER A 929 -12.69 2.08 -3.48
N GLY A 930 -13.67 2.54 -4.25
CA GLY A 930 -13.98 3.98 -4.40
C GLY A 930 -15.27 4.31 -5.17
N ALA A 931 -15.96 3.31 -5.70
CA ALA A 931 -17.18 3.50 -6.48
C ALA A 931 -18.17 2.34 -6.31
N PHE A 932 -19.40 2.58 -6.75
CA PHE A 932 -20.46 1.59 -6.84
C PHE A 932 -20.94 1.46 -8.29
N ALA A 933 -21.43 0.27 -8.64
CA ALA A 933 -22.13 -0.02 -9.88
C ALA A 933 -23.45 -0.76 -9.55
N ALA A 934 -24.58 -0.16 -9.88
CA ALA A 934 -25.91 -0.76 -9.75
C ALA A 934 -26.34 -1.44 -11.04
N ILE A 935 -26.91 -2.65 -10.91
CA ILE A 935 -27.50 -3.42 -12.01
C ILE A 935 -29.02 -3.25 -11.98
N LEU A 936 -29.58 -2.73 -13.07
CA LEU A 936 -31.01 -2.52 -13.26
C LEU A 936 -31.69 -3.74 -13.91
N PRO A 937 -33.03 -3.89 -13.82
CA PRO A 937 -33.74 -5.07 -14.31
C PRO A 937 -33.66 -5.30 -15.83
N ASP A 938 -33.36 -4.25 -16.59
CA ASP A 938 -33.14 -4.30 -18.04
C ASP A 938 -31.68 -4.62 -18.40
N GLY A 939 -30.84 -4.91 -17.41
CA GLY A 939 -29.43 -5.22 -17.59
C GLY A 939 -28.55 -4.00 -17.86
N THR A 940 -29.05 -2.78 -17.64
CA THR A 940 -28.24 -1.56 -17.69
C THR A 940 -27.49 -1.31 -16.38
N ILE A 941 -26.38 -0.59 -16.47
CA ILE A 941 -25.52 -0.25 -15.32
C ILE A 941 -25.59 1.25 -15.04
N VAL A 942 -25.66 1.60 -13.76
CA VAL A 942 -25.47 2.98 -13.27
C VAL A 942 -24.32 2.97 -12.27
N SER A 943 -23.23 3.68 -12.58
CA SER A 943 -22.09 3.84 -11.67
C SER A 943 -22.07 5.21 -11.00
N TRP A 944 -21.51 5.28 -9.79
CA TRP A 944 -21.24 6.54 -9.09
C TRP A 944 -20.12 6.37 -8.07
N GLY A 945 -19.60 7.48 -7.54
CA GLY A 945 -18.40 7.52 -6.70
C GLY A 945 -17.22 8.12 -7.46
N ARG A 946 -15.99 7.76 -7.08
CA ARG A 946 -14.79 8.31 -7.69
C ARG A 946 -14.68 7.87 -9.15
N ALA A 947 -14.54 8.83 -10.06
CA ALA A 947 -14.54 8.57 -11.51
C ALA A 947 -13.44 7.57 -11.92
N ASN A 948 -12.22 7.75 -11.40
CA ASN A 948 -11.08 6.89 -11.68
C ASN A 948 -11.25 5.47 -11.14
N ASP A 949 -11.98 5.26 -10.04
CA ASP A 949 -12.20 3.92 -9.46
C ASP A 949 -13.43 3.21 -10.07
N GLY A 950 -13.89 3.68 -11.23
CA GLY A 950 -15.02 3.12 -11.98
C GLY A 950 -16.38 3.78 -11.69
N GLY A 951 -16.39 4.94 -11.02
CA GLY A 951 -17.61 5.71 -10.75
C GLY A 951 -18.22 6.36 -12.00
N ASP A 952 -17.48 6.51 -13.09
CA ASP A 952 -17.97 7.01 -14.38
C ASP A 952 -17.90 5.93 -15.48
N SER A 953 -19.06 5.35 -15.83
CA SER A 953 -19.23 4.38 -16.92
C SER A 953 -19.67 5.02 -18.24
N SER A 954 -19.77 6.35 -18.33
CA SER A 954 -20.42 7.04 -19.46
C SER A 954 -19.79 6.71 -20.83
N TYR A 955 -18.46 6.53 -20.87
CA TYR A 955 -17.74 6.16 -22.09
C TYR A 955 -18.11 4.78 -22.62
N VAL A 956 -18.39 3.82 -21.73
CA VAL A 956 -18.73 2.43 -22.08
C VAL A 956 -20.23 2.15 -22.00
N GLN A 957 -21.07 3.14 -21.63
CA GLN A 957 -22.49 2.96 -21.39
C GLN A 957 -23.24 2.32 -22.57
N HIS A 958 -22.86 2.67 -23.80
CA HIS A 958 -23.45 2.11 -25.02
C HIS A 958 -23.15 0.62 -25.22
N GLN A 959 -22.18 0.05 -24.50
CA GLN A 959 -21.79 -1.36 -24.54
C GLN A 959 -22.40 -2.15 -23.37
N LEU A 960 -22.80 -1.49 -22.28
CA LEU A 960 -23.37 -2.10 -21.07
C LEU A 960 -24.88 -2.37 -21.20
N ASN A 961 -25.25 -3.25 -22.14
CA ASN A 961 -26.63 -3.70 -22.32
C ASN A 961 -26.73 -5.21 -22.07
N ASN A 962 -27.80 -5.66 -21.38
CA ASN A 962 -27.99 -7.06 -21.01
C ASN A 962 -26.81 -7.61 -20.18
N VAL A 963 -26.37 -6.83 -19.19
CA VAL A 963 -25.31 -7.25 -18.26
C VAL A 963 -25.85 -8.35 -17.34
N ARG A 964 -25.14 -9.48 -17.31
CA ARG A 964 -25.47 -10.65 -16.49
C ARG A 964 -24.75 -10.64 -15.15
N GLN A 965 -23.49 -10.20 -15.12
CA GLN A 965 -22.65 -10.21 -13.93
C GLN A 965 -21.68 -9.02 -13.98
N VAL A 966 -21.45 -8.41 -12.82
CA VAL A 966 -20.38 -7.43 -12.63
C VAL A 966 -19.43 -7.93 -11.55
N GLN A 967 -18.14 -7.72 -11.73
CA GLN A 967 -17.08 -7.94 -10.75
C GLN A 967 -16.25 -6.67 -10.61
N SER A 968 -15.65 -6.47 -9.43
CA SER A 968 -14.82 -5.30 -9.12
C SER A 968 -13.45 -5.71 -8.61
N SER A 969 -12.42 -5.04 -9.11
CA SER A 969 -11.12 -4.94 -8.44
C SER A 969 -11.12 -3.70 -7.53
N HIS A 970 -10.00 -3.32 -6.92
CA HIS A 970 -9.94 -2.10 -6.11
C HIS A 970 -10.31 -0.85 -6.95
N GLY A 971 -9.74 -0.67 -8.14
CA GLY A 971 -9.92 0.54 -8.94
C GLY A 971 -10.78 0.40 -10.20
N ALA A 972 -11.37 -0.77 -10.47
CA ALA A 972 -12.07 -0.99 -11.74
C ALA A 972 -13.22 -2.00 -11.65
N PHE A 973 -14.06 -2.01 -12.68
CA PHE A 973 -15.14 -2.96 -12.87
C PHE A 973 -15.02 -3.73 -14.19
N SER A 974 -15.55 -4.94 -14.19
CA SER A 974 -15.72 -5.77 -15.36
C SER A 974 -17.11 -6.38 -15.40
N ALA A 975 -17.82 -6.19 -16.51
CA ALA A 975 -19.15 -6.71 -16.76
C ALA A 975 -19.12 -7.84 -17.79
N VAL A 976 -19.81 -8.94 -17.52
CA VAL A 976 -20.10 -10.02 -18.47
C VAL A 976 -21.50 -9.83 -19.02
N LEU A 977 -21.63 -9.74 -20.35
CA LEU A 977 -22.91 -9.63 -21.04
C LEU A 977 -23.55 -11.00 -21.30
N ASP A 978 -24.84 -11.03 -21.61
CA ASP A 978 -25.58 -12.27 -21.92
C ASP A 978 -25.00 -13.09 -23.10
N ASP A 979 -24.33 -12.43 -24.04
CA ASP A 979 -23.65 -13.08 -25.17
C ASP A 979 -22.25 -13.63 -24.80
N GLY A 980 -21.83 -13.44 -23.54
CA GLY A 980 -20.54 -13.87 -23.02
C GLY A 980 -19.37 -12.96 -23.42
N SER A 981 -19.62 -11.76 -23.94
CA SER A 981 -18.59 -10.72 -24.10
C SER A 981 -18.34 -9.97 -22.78
N VAL A 982 -17.22 -9.25 -22.71
CA VAL A 982 -16.78 -8.52 -21.51
C VAL A 982 -16.57 -7.04 -21.83
N VAL A 983 -17.02 -6.18 -20.92
CA VAL A 983 -16.81 -4.73 -20.94
C VAL A 983 -16.15 -4.32 -19.63
N THR A 984 -15.08 -3.52 -19.69
CA THR A 984 -14.37 -3.01 -18.50
C THR A 984 -14.37 -1.49 -18.46
N TRP A 985 -14.30 -0.93 -17.25
CA TRP A 985 -14.10 0.51 -17.03
C TRP A 985 -13.49 0.78 -15.66
N GLY A 986 -12.98 2.00 -15.44
CA GLY A 986 -12.21 2.40 -14.26
C GLY A 986 -10.71 2.54 -14.56
N ASP A 987 -9.86 2.49 -13.53
CA ASP A 987 -8.42 2.69 -13.67
C ASP A 987 -7.80 1.51 -14.45
N ALA A 988 -7.09 1.85 -15.53
CA ALA A 988 -6.47 0.89 -16.43
C ALA A 988 -5.49 -0.07 -15.71
N ARG A 989 -4.76 0.41 -14.69
CA ARG A 989 -3.81 -0.40 -13.90
C ARG A 989 -4.52 -1.49 -13.10
N TYR A 990 -5.76 -1.25 -12.68
CA TYR A 990 -6.58 -2.18 -11.90
C TYR A 990 -7.44 -3.09 -12.80
N GLY A 991 -7.23 -3.04 -14.12
CA GLY A 991 -7.96 -3.84 -15.11
C GLY A 991 -9.19 -3.15 -15.70
N GLY A 992 -9.28 -1.82 -15.59
CA GLY A 992 -10.30 -1.01 -16.26
C GLY A 992 -10.16 -0.98 -17.79
N ASP A 993 -8.99 -1.33 -18.32
CA ASP A 993 -8.72 -1.49 -19.75
C ASP A 993 -8.38 -2.94 -20.10
N SER A 994 -9.25 -3.61 -20.85
CA SER A 994 -9.06 -4.96 -21.38
C SER A 994 -8.72 -4.99 -22.88
N SER A 995 -8.42 -3.86 -23.51
CA SER A 995 -8.28 -3.74 -24.97
C SER A 995 -7.24 -4.71 -25.56
N ASP A 996 -6.12 -4.92 -24.86
CA ASP A 996 -5.06 -5.86 -25.26
C ASP A 996 -5.53 -7.33 -25.34
N VAL A 997 -6.50 -7.70 -24.52
CA VAL A 997 -7.04 -9.07 -24.44
C VAL A 997 -8.46 -9.21 -24.98
N GLN A 998 -9.06 -8.11 -25.46
CA GLN A 998 -10.48 -8.05 -25.84
C GLN A 998 -10.87 -9.08 -26.90
N ALA A 999 -9.96 -9.35 -27.85
CA ALA A 999 -10.19 -10.36 -28.89
C ALA A 999 -10.32 -11.80 -28.32
N GLN A 1000 -9.77 -12.04 -27.12
CA GLN A 1000 -9.76 -13.32 -26.43
C GLN A 1000 -10.94 -13.50 -25.47
N LEU A 1001 -11.57 -12.41 -25.01
CA LEU A 1001 -12.69 -12.38 -24.06
C LEU A 1001 -14.04 -12.65 -24.75
N LYS A 1002 -14.19 -13.86 -25.31
CA LYS A 1002 -15.43 -14.32 -25.97
C LYS A 1002 -15.96 -15.57 -25.29
N ASN A 1003 -17.28 -15.65 -25.12
CA ASN A 1003 -17.95 -16.76 -24.41
C ASN A 1003 -17.41 -16.92 -22.97
N VAL A 1004 -17.20 -15.81 -22.27
CA VAL A 1004 -16.79 -15.79 -20.86
C VAL A 1004 -17.92 -16.36 -20.01
N ARG A 1005 -17.58 -17.30 -19.12
CA ARG A 1005 -18.55 -17.89 -18.18
C ARG A 1005 -18.55 -17.18 -16.83
N GLN A 1006 -17.37 -16.78 -16.38
CA GLN A 1006 -17.16 -16.16 -15.07
C GLN A 1006 -15.91 -15.29 -15.12
N ILE A 1007 -15.93 -14.22 -14.33
CA ILE A 1007 -14.75 -13.40 -14.01
C ILE A 1007 -14.50 -13.53 -12.52
N GLN A 1008 -13.22 -13.65 -12.16
CA GLN A 1008 -12.73 -13.52 -10.80
C GLN A 1008 -11.89 -12.25 -10.74
N ALA A 1009 -12.17 -11.40 -9.76
CA ALA A 1009 -11.35 -10.23 -9.46
C ALA A 1009 -10.35 -10.54 -8.35
N GLY A 1010 -9.16 -9.94 -8.46
CA GLY A 1010 -8.25 -9.68 -7.36
C GLY A 1010 -8.12 -8.19 -7.14
N ASP A 1011 -7.22 -7.76 -6.26
CA ASP A 1011 -7.12 -6.35 -5.88
C ASP A 1011 -6.74 -5.46 -7.07
N LEU A 1012 -5.80 -5.91 -7.91
CA LEU A 1012 -5.23 -5.12 -9.01
C LEU A 1012 -5.44 -5.73 -10.40
N ALA A 1013 -6.13 -6.86 -10.52
CA ALA A 1013 -6.25 -7.61 -11.78
C ALA A 1013 -7.53 -8.46 -11.84
N PHE A 1014 -7.86 -8.92 -13.04
CA PHE A 1014 -8.98 -9.83 -13.30
C PHE A 1014 -8.51 -11.09 -14.02
N ALA A 1015 -9.25 -12.18 -13.79
CA ALA A 1015 -9.11 -13.44 -14.50
C ALA A 1015 -10.48 -13.91 -15.01
N ALA A 1016 -10.62 -14.03 -16.33
CA ALA A 1016 -11.82 -14.56 -16.99
C ALA A 1016 -11.65 -16.05 -17.33
N ILE A 1017 -12.65 -16.86 -16.99
CA ILE A 1017 -12.75 -18.26 -17.37
C ILE A 1017 -13.69 -18.38 -18.58
N LEU A 1018 -13.14 -18.78 -19.74
CA LEU A 1018 -13.89 -18.95 -20.98
C LEU A 1018 -14.69 -20.27 -20.98
N ALA A 1019 -15.71 -20.38 -21.84
CA ALA A 1019 -16.49 -21.60 -22.00
C ALA A 1019 -15.67 -22.82 -22.46
N SER A 1020 -14.51 -22.59 -23.07
CA SER A 1020 -13.53 -23.62 -23.44
C SER A 1020 -12.69 -24.12 -22.24
N GLY A 1021 -12.80 -23.48 -21.08
CA GLY A 1021 -11.91 -23.71 -19.94
C GLY A 1021 -10.56 -23.00 -20.04
N ARG A 1022 -10.35 -22.11 -21.02
CA ARG A 1022 -9.14 -21.27 -21.05
C ARG A 1022 -9.31 -20.10 -20.06
N VAL A 1023 -8.26 -19.78 -19.30
CA VAL A 1023 -8.20 -18.55 -18.49
C VAL A 1023 -7.50 -17.44 -19.27
N VAL A 1024 -8.04 -16.22 -19.18
CA VAL A 1024 -7.47 -14.98 -19.74
C VAL A 1024 -7.40 -13.94 -18.62
N THR A 1025 -6.23 -13.33 -18.41
CA THR A 1025 -6.00 -12.34 -17.35
C THR A 1025 -5.66 -10.97 -17.92
N TRP A 1026 -5.96 -9.91 -17.17
CA TRP A 1026 -5.55 -8.53 -17.48
C TRP A 1026 -5.54 -7.67 -16.20
N GLY A 1027 -5.00 -6.45 -16.28
CA GLY A 1027 -4.73 -5.57 -15.15
C GLY A 1027 -3.23 -5.51 -14.83
N TYR A 1028 -2.87 -5.20 -13.59
CA TYR A 1028 -1.47 -4.98 -13.23
C TYR A 1028 -0.63 -6.25 -13.42
N PRO A 1029 0.40 -6.25 -14.29
CA PRO A 1029 1.09 -7.48 -14.68
C PRO A 1029 1.66 -8.28 -13.51
N ARG A 1030 2.32 -7.61 -12.55
CA ARG A 1030 2.94 -8.26 -11.39
C ARG A 1030 1.95 -8.76 -10.34
N ALA A 1031 0.72 -8.24 -10.33
CA ALA A 1031 -0.33 -8.67 -9.40
C ALA A 1031 -1.34 -9.64 -10.03
N GLY A 1032 -0.91 -10.40 -11.04
CA GLY A 1032 -1.72 -11.45 -11.67
C GLY A 1032 -2.40 -11.06 -12.98
N GLY A 1033 -2.16 -9.84 -13.49
CA GLY A 1033 -2.60 -9.42 -14.82
C GLY A 1033 -1.92 -10.19 -15.95
N ASP A 1034 -0.69 -10.66 -15.75
CA ASP A 1034 0.04 -11.52 -16.69
C ASP A 1034 0.10 -12.98 -16.18
N SER A 1035 -0.52 -13.89 -16.94
CA SER A 1035 -0.51 -15.34 -16.69
C SER A 1035 0.24 -16.13 -17.76
N SER A 1036 0.99 -15.45 -18.65
CA SER A 1036 1.70 -16.07 -19.79
C SER A 1036 2.63 -17.21 -19.38
N ALA A 1037 3.33 -17.08 -18.26
CA ALA A 1037 4.24 -18.10 -17.72
C ALA A 1037 3.54 -19.42 -17.33
N VAL A 1038 2.24 -19.39 -17.07
CA VAL A 1038 1.44 -20.56 -16.68
C VAL A 1038 0.31 -20.86 -17.66
N GLN A 1039 0.28 -20.21 -18.82
CA GLN A 1039 -0.82 -20.30 -19.77
C GLN A 1039 -1.11 -21.74 -20.20
N ASP A 1040 -0.09 -22.56 -20.40
CA ASP A 1040 -0.23 -23.99 -20.73
C ASP A 1040 -0.90 -24.81 -19.61
N GLN A 1041 -0.71 -24.39 -18.36
CA GLN A 1041 -1.36 -25.03 -17.20
C GLN A 1041 -2.84 -24.61 -17.11
N LEU A 1042 -3.16 -23.40 -17.59
CA LEU A 1042 -4.49 -22.79 -17.62
C LEU A 1042 -5.29 -23.08 -18.91
N GLN A 1043 -4.88 -24.08 -19.70
CA GLN A 1043 -5.69 -24.60 -20.81
C GLN A 1043 -6.61 -25.75 -20.33
N ASN A 1044 -7.89 -25.67 -20.69
CA ASN A 1044 -8.94 -26.69 -20.42
C ASN A 1044 -9.29 -26.89 -18.92
N VAL A 1045 -9.42 -25.77 -18.20
CA VAL A 1045 -9.76 -25.61 -16.78
C VAL A 1045 -11.26 -25.72 -16.51
#